data_AF-A0AAD2JM03-F1
#
_entry.id   AF-A0AAD2JM03-F1
#
_cell.length_a   1.000
_cell.length_b   1.000
_cell.length_c   1.000
_cell.angle_alpha   90.00
_cell.angle_beta   90.00
_cell.angle_gamma   90.00
#
_symmetry.space_group_name_H-M   'P 1'
#
loop_
_entity.id
_entity.type
_entity.pdbx_description
1 polymer ?
#
loop_
_entity_poly.entity_id
_entity_poly.type
_entity_poly.pdbx_seq_one_letter_code
_entity_poly.pdbx_strand_id
1 'polypeptide(L)'
;MLGANIAMDARIAVEAEIAEFDLVTIGHDASIECSTVRGFGVDNGAMQLGPVRIGTSASVGIQSIVAPFTTVPDRSHVAPATSSYEITHNSNQHLECNRYSVRPPGWAIQTFLGSPIKLFVDIFSHIPEMYIIYIMMKAHQYRYNYGDYSFETLGDLLEWLCDPVRVPYFLAIRIARTTIAPFLYMIAALFVKRVLIGKFRPGPRDASSEWDRMRVWLAGSLFSRSRVQLVTDLLGRHYSLTSAFYRLLGAKVGKRVFWPGTQPLCSGIYDLLEIGDDVVFGSRSTILSASSSAYEKVRFCAGANISDNTVVLPGSTIGKNAVLGSNTVCPHGRYLPPSSTWLGSKEGEPVLLNYLSESDMITQNSKDIKLSDLQMSGDSTTLRPFGRAVYLQQANYFICPGWMMSMLHIGYEAFLSCFHSMPLIGTIYVSADILYGWERSDRDYEHKISPFLIYGTMLGTFCVFHFARILIGLSVEIGAKWFFLGRRQMGRYNWHESSYNQNWELYQLTTKIRKIHRRSTLDFIAGTPFIDWYFRALGGSVGRNCCLYPAGGDPYMPEPDLVCIGDYVAVDMASIVCHLNTKGNFELVPIRLESNTTLRARSRVQQGVHMETDTMILEKSLALTGEVIESQSIWQGSPAESIAEYDEQFESGRTDETLSLLLRPEIDIV
;
A
#
# COMPACT_ATOMS: atom_id res chain seq x y z
N MET A 1 10.06 17.41 19.01
CA MET A 1 9.73 16.45 17.94
C MET A 1 9.59 15.04 18.53
N LEU A 2 8.64 14.77 19.44
CA LEU A 2 8.41 13.44 20.04
C LEU A 2 9.65 12.62 20.49
N GLY A 3 10.82 13.24 20.71
CA GLY A 3 12.10 12.53 20.96
C GLY A 3 13.13 12.61 19.84
N ALA A 4 12.70 12.68 18.58
CA ALA A 4 13.58 12.69 17.41
C ALA A 4 14.39 13.98 17.30
N ASN A 5 15.65 13.82 16.88
CA ASN A 5 16.53 14.94 16.56
C ASN A 5 16.56 15.14 15.04
N ILE A 6 15.75 16.06 14.52
CA ILE A 6 15.61 16.32 13.08
C ILE A 6 16.07 17.74 12.79
N ALA A 7 17.04 17.89 11.89
CA ALA A 7 17.46 19.19 11.40
C ALA A 7 16.31 19.94 10.69
N MET A 8 16.26 21.27 10.83
CA MET A 8 15.16 22.10 10.31
C MET A 8 14.99 22.04 8.77
N ASP A 9 16.06 21.74 8.05
CA ASP A 9 16.13 21.71 6.59
C ASP A 9 16.06 20.29 6.00
N ALA A 10 15.88 19.26 6.86
CA ALA A 10 15.64 17.90 6.44
C ALA A 10 14.31 17.79 5.65
N ARG A 11 14.31 17.00 4.59
CA ARG A 11 13.19 16.82 3.66
C ARG A 11 12.66 15.40 3.77
N ILE A 12 11.53 15.26 4.45
CA ILE A 12 10.93 13.95 4.76
C ILE A 12 9.61 13.84 4.00
N ALA A 13 9.41 12.74 3.29
CA ALA A 13 8.15 12.45 2.63
C ALA A 13 7.02 12.22 3.63
N VAL A 14 5.80 12.61 3.25
CA VAL A 14 4.61 12.35 4.08
C VAL A 14 4.34 10.84 4.19
N GLU A 15 4.77 10.09 3.17
CA GLU A 15 4.68 8.63 3.10
C GLU A 15 5.87 7.91 3.76
N ALA A 16 6.86 8.62 4.32
CA ALA A 16 7.93 7.99 5.07
C ALA A 16 7.41 7.50 6.44
N GLU A 17 7.80 6.29 6.82
CA GLU A 17 7.44 5.67 8.08
C GLU A 17 8.60 5.85 9.07
N ILE A 18 8.49 6.86 9.94
CA ILE A 18 9.44 7.10 11.02
C ILE A 18 8.78 6.67 12.33
N ALA A 19 9.47 5.81 13.09
CA ALA A 19 9.03 5.36 14.41
C ALA A 19 10.21 5.32 15.38
N GLU A 20 9.94 5.02 16.66
CA GLU A 20 10.93 5.05 17.75
C GLU A 20 11.66 6.40 17.79
N PHE A 21 10.89 7.49 17.81
CA PHE A 21 11.40 8.85 17.62
C PHE A 21 12.61 9.18 18.50
N ASP A 22 12.62 8.77 19.77
CA ASP A 22 13.74 8.99 20.71
C ASP A 22 15.09 8.41 20.22
N LEU A 23 15.07 7.46 19.28
CA LEU A 23 16.24 6.79 18.71
C LEU A 23 16.61 7.31 17.31
N VAL A 24 15.85 8.25 16.76
CA VAL A 24 16.03 8.73 15.38
C VAL A 24 16.74 10.08 15.35
N THR A 25 17.86 10.13 14.64
CA THR A 25 18.59 11.37 14.31
C THR A 25 18.67 11.57 12.80
N ILE A 26 18.24 12.74 12.32
CA ILE A 26 18.27 13.13 10.90
C ILE A 26 19.03 14.45 10.76
N GLY A 27 20.16 14.40 10.04
CA GLY A 27 21.06 15.51 9.80
C GLY A 27 20.53 16.58 8.85
N HIS A 28 21.30 17.66 8.71
CA HIS A 28 20.99 18.78 7.84
C HIS A 28 20.85 18.34 6.38
N ASP A 29 19.94 18.96 5.63
CA ASP A 29 19.73 18.73 4.19
C ASP A 29 19.44 17.25 3.78
N ALA A 30 19.18 16.35 4.73
CA ALA A 30 18.89 14.95 4.44
C ALA A 30 17.56 14.78 3.68
N SER A 31 17.49 13.82 2.75
CA SER A 31 16.29 13.56 1.95
C SER A 31 15.78 12.12 2.11
N ILE A 32 14.57 11.97 2.63
CA ILE A 32 13.96 10.66 2.94
C ILE A 32 12.69 10.51 2.09
N GLU A 33 12.68 9.54 1.18
CA GLU A 33 11.57 9.32 0.27
C GLU A 33 10.85 8.00 0.56
N CYS A 34 9.57 8.04 0.97
CA CYS A 34 8.66 6.88 1.12
C CYS A 34 9.38 5.60 1.61
N SER A 35 10.19 5.75 2.66
CA SER A 35 11.06 4.72 3.22
C SER A 35 10.76 4.54 4.70
N THR A 36 11.22 3.43 5.25
CA THR A 36 11.05 3.09 6.66
C THR A 36 12.33 3.45 7.41
N VAL A 37 12.22 4.24 8.48
CA VAL A 37 13.34 4.62 9.36
C VAL A 37 12.92 4.29 10.78
N ARG A 38 13.43 3.19 11.33
CA ARG A 38 12.98 2.68 12.64
C ARG A 38 14.15 2.19 13.48
N GLY A 39 14.14 2.59 14.76
CA GLY A 39 15.04 2.07 15.78
C GLY A 39 14.56 0.77 16.41
N PHE A 40 13.63 0.05 15.76
CA PHE A 40 13.03 -1.18 16.23
C PHE A 40 13.31 -2.36 15.28
N GLY A 41 13.74 -3.47 15.87
CA GLY A 41 13.78 -4.78 15.24
C GLY A 41 13.24 -5.85 16.18
N VAL A 42 12.96 -7.03 15.64
CA VAL A 42 12.56 -8.21 16.41
C VAL A 42 13.57 -9.31 16.21
N ASP A 43 13.87 -10.04 17.28
CA ASP A 43 14.75 -11.19 17.30
C ASP A 43 14.32 -12.14 18.41
N ASN A 44 14.01 -13.40 18.09
CA ASN A 44 13.52 -14.41 19.05
C ASN A 44 12.40 -13.91 19.97
N GLY A 45 11.48 -13.11 19.43
CA GLY A 45 10.37 -12.53 20.20
C GLY A 45 10.78 -11.42 21.18
N ALA A 46 12.06 -11.04 21.22
CA ALA A 46 12.55 -9.87 21.92
C ALA A 46 12.52 -8.62 21.01
N MET A 47 12.24 -7.49 21.64
CA MET A 47 12.30 -6.17 21.01
C MET A 47 13.75 -5.66 21.06
N GLN A 48 14.36 -5.46 19.90
CA GLN A 48 15.65 -4.82 19.76
C GLN A 48 15.45 -3.33 19.49
N LEU A 49 15.97 -2.50 20.39
CA LEU A 49 15.94 -1.05 20.26
C LEU A 49 17.34 -0.52 20.03
N GLY A 50 17.56 0.12 18.88
CA GLY A 50 18.85 0.64 18.47
C GLY A 50 18.75 2.04 17.86
N PRO A 51 19.72 2.92 18.13
CA PRO A 51 19.76 4.25 17.52
C PRO A 51 19.88 4.12 15.99
N VAL A 52 19.22 5.04 15.30
CA VAL A 52 19.30 5.20 13.84
C VAL A 52 19.69 6.61 13.50
N ARG A 53 20.73 6.76 12.68
CA ARG A 53 21.23 8.06 12.25
C ARG A 53 21.25 8.18 10.74
N ILE A 54 20.70 9.27 10.22
CA ILE A 54 20.83 9.69 8.84
C ILE A 54 21.71 10.94 8.82
N GLY A 55 22.86 10.86 8.15
CA GLY A 55 23.86 11.91 8.10
C GLY A 55 23.43 13.18 7.36
N THR A 56 24.30 14.19 7.41
CA THR A 56 24.12 15.46 6.71
C THR A 56 24.21 15.26 5.20
N SER A 57 23.25 15.82 4.45
CA SER A 57 23.07 15.65 3.00
C SER A 57 23.00 14.18 2.55
N ALA A 58 22.67 13.27 3.46
CA ALA A 58 22.42 11.87 3.13
C ALA A 58 21.03 11.71 2.49
N SER A 59 20.82 10.63 1.73
CA SER A 59 19.49 10.32 1.19
C SER A 59 19.09 8.87 1.39
N VAL A 60 17.81 8.65 1.66
CA VAL A 60 17.20 7.32 1.72
C VAL A 60 16.21 7.18 0.57
N GLY A 61 16.52 6.26 -0.35
CA GLY A 61 15.72 5.99 -1.54
C GLY A 61 14.32 5.42 -1.25
N ILE A 62 13.47 5.46 -2.27
CA ILE A 62 12.08 4.99 -2.18
C ILE A 62 11.99 3.50 -1.87
N GLN A 63 11.06 3.12 -0.97
CA GLN A 63 10.81 1.73 -0.54
C GLN A 63 12.02 1.05 0.11
N SER A 64 13.00 1.82 0.56
CA SER A 64 14.17 1.35 1.31
C SER A 64 13.91 1.38 2.82
N ILE A 65 14.78 0.75 3.59
CA ILE A 65 14.70 0.75 5.06
C ILE A 65 16.03 1.12 5.69
N VAL A 66 16.00 1.93 6.74
CA VAL A 66 17.13 2.12 7.65
C VAL A 66 16.87 1.32 8.91
N ALA A 67 17.61 0.22 9.06
CA ALA A 67 17.50 -0.76 10.13
C ALA A 67 18.03 -0.23 11.48
N PRO A 68 17.56 -0.78 12.63
CA PRO A 68 18.09 -0.44 13.94
C PRO A 68 19.61 -0.64 14.03
N PHE A 69 20.29 0.17 14.84
CA PHE A 69 21.75 0.17 15.01
C PHE A 69 22.57 0.56 13.78
N THR A 70 21.93 1.00 12.69
CA THR A 70 22.64 1.44 11.49
C THR A 70 22.72 2.97 11.38
N THR A 71 23.77 3.44 10.71
CA THR A 71 23.95 4.86 10.36
C THR A 71 24.13 4.98 8.87
N VAL A 72 23.36 5.87 8.22
CA VAL A 72 23.66 6.35 6.88
C VAL A 72 24.65 7.51 7.02
N PRO A 73 25.92 7.37 6.57
CA PRO A 73 26.93 8.40 6.76
C PRO A 73 26.60 9.71 6.01
N ASP A 74 27.30 10.78 6.38
CA ASP A 74 27.16 12.07 5.71
C ASP A 74 27.44 11.93 4.20
N ARG A 75 26.60 12.57 3.37
CA ARG A 75 26.67 12.54 1.90
C ARG A 75 26.64 11.13 1.28
N SER A 76 26.11 10.15 2.01
CA SER A 76 25.90 8.79 1.49
C SER A 76 24.43 8.56 1.14
N HIS A 77 24.19 7.63 0.21
CA HIS A 77 22.87 7.43 -0.37
C HIS A 77 22.49 5.95 -0.32
N VAL A 78 21.34 5.66 0.29
CA VAL A 78 20.72 4.32 0.25
C VAL A 78 19.93 4.24 -1.05
N ALA A 79 20.26 3.26 -1.90
CA ALA A 79 19.59 3.03 -3.17
C ALA A 79 18.09 2.72 -2.99
N PRO A 80 17.24 2.95 -4.00
CA PRO A 80 15.84 2.54 -3.95
C PRO A 80 15.68 1.03 -3.75
N ALA A 81 14.67 0.64 -2.96
CA ALA A 81 14.32 -0.74 -2.66
C ALA A 81 15.44 -1.58 -1.99
N THR A 82 16.40 -0.96 -1.29
CA THR A 82 17.45 -1.65 -0.51
C THR A 82 17.36 -1.37 0.99
N SER A 83 18.32 -1.85 1.76
CA SER A 83 18.46 -1.59 3.21
C SER A 83 19.69 -0.73 3.50
N SER A 84 19.79 -0.20 4.72
CA SER A 84 21.00 0.46 5.23
C SER A 84 22.18 -0.49 5.47
N TYR A 85 22.02 -1.80 5.24
CA TYR A 85 23.17 -2.72 5.14
C TYR A 85 23.91 -2.56 3.80
N GLU A 86 23.25 -2.03 2.77
CA GLU A 86 23.80 -1.87 1.40
C GLU A 86 24.04 -0.38 1.07
N ILE A 87 24.83 0.30 1.90
CA ILE A 87 25.13 1.72 1.70
C ILE A 87 26.18 1.87 0.59
N THR A 88 25.76 2.42 -0.54
CA THR A 88 26.70 2.81 -1.60
C THR A 88 27.47 4.07 -1.19
N HIS A 89 28.80 3.97 -1.17
CA HIS A 89 29.67 5.13 -0.97
C HIS A 89 29.81 5.93 -2.29
N ASN A 90 29.60 7.25 -2.23
CA ASN A 90 29.94 8.21 -3.29
C ASN A 90 29.16 8.16 -4.62
N SER A 91 28.03 7.45 -4.72
CA SER A 91 27.18 7.48 -5.93
C SER A 91 26.05 8.53 -5.84
N ASN A 92 26.24 9.67 -6.51
CA ASN A 92 25.17 10.69 -6.66
C ASN A 92 23.99 10.20 -7.52
N GLN A 93 24.11 9.05 -8.20
CA GLN A 93 23.09 8.52 -9.10
C GLN A 93 21.76 8.26 -8.37
N HIS A 94 21.82 7.72 -7.15
CA HIS A 94 20.62 7.43 -6.35
C HIS A 94 19.97 8.71 -5.81
N LEU A 95 20.77 9.75 -5.53
CA LEU A 95 20.28 11.06 -5.11
C LEU A 95 19.45 11.73 -6.21
N GLU A 96 19.86 11.62 -7.48
CA GLU A 96 19.13 12.21 -8.61
C GLU A 96 17.73 11.63 -8.78
N CYS A 97 17.54 10.35 -8.42
CA CYS A 97 16.24 9.70 -8.48
C CYS A 97 15.37 9.95 -7.24
N ASN A 98 15.95 10.49 -6.16
CA ASN A 98 15.20 10.84 -4.96
C ASN A 98 14.38 12.12 -5.20
N ARG A 99 13.06 12.04 -5.16
CA ARG A 99 12.17 13.19 -5.43
C ARG A 99 12.29 14.30 -4.39
N TYR A 100 12.66 13.94 -3.16
CA TYR A 100 12.86 14.87 -2.04
C TYR A 100 14.27 15.46 -2.03
N SER A 101 15.14 15.12 -2.99
CA SER A 101 16.37 15.88 -3.24
C SER A 101 16.06 17.29 -3.78
N VAL A 102 14.97 17.43 -4.56
CA VAL A 102 14.48 18.72 -5.05
C VAL A 102 13.59 19.36 -4.00
N ARG A 103 13.86 20.62 -3.68
CA ARG A 103 13.04 21.38 -2.73
C ARG A 103 11.59 21.51 -3.25
N PRO A 104 10.58 21.43 -2.36
CA PRO A 104 9.22 21.77 -2.74
C PRO A 104 9.13 23.25 -3.19
N PRO A 105 8.02 23.66 -3.83
CA PRO A 105 7.76 25.08 -4.07
C PRO A 105 7.76 25.88 -2.76
N GLY A 106 8.06 27.17 -2.81
CA GLY A 106 8.06 28.03 -1.63
C GLY A 106 6.71 28.03 -0.88
N TRP A 107 6.75 28.19 0.44
CA TRP A 107 5.56 28.12 1.30
C TRP A 107 4.46 29.11 0.89
N ALA A 108 4.83 30.30 0.38
CA ALA A 108 3.88 31.31 -0.07
C ALA A 108 3.09 30.83 -1.29
N ILE A 109 3.75 30.22 -2.27
CA ILE A 109 3.09 29.64 -3.45
C ILE A 109 2.20 28.47 -3.05
N GLN A 110 2.67 27.61 -2.14
CA GLN A 110 1.84 26.52 -1.62
C GLN A 110 0.59 27.04 -0.91
N THR A 111 0.70 28.12 -0.16
CA THR A 111 -0.39 28.65 0.69
C THR A 111 -1.38 29.47 -0.12
N PHE A 112 -0.92 30.40 -0.95
CA PHE A 112 -1.79 31.36 -1.65
C PHE A 112 -2.26 30.88 -3.02
N LEU A 113 -1.60 29.88 -3.61
CA LEU A 113 -1.98 29.34 -4.91
C LEU A 113 -2.31 27.85 -4.84
N GLY A 114 -1.39 27.03 -4.30
CA GLY A 114 -1.58 25.58 -4.22
C GLY A 114 -2.76 25.14 -3.35
N SER A 115 -2.90 25.72 -2.16
CA SER A 115 -3.92 25.34 -1.17
C SER A 115 -5.34 25.74 -1.59
N PRO A 116 -5.60 26.94 -2.14
CA PRO A 116 -6.90 27.28 -2.71
C PRO A 116 -7.33 26.36 -3.85
N ILE A 117 -6.39 25.94 -4.71
CA ILE A 117 -6.68 24.97 -5.79
C ILE A 117 -7.10 23.62 -5.19
N LYS A 118 -6.36 23.11 -4.19
CA LYS A 118 -6.71 21.85 -3.51
C LYS A 118 -8.06 21.97 -2.82
N LEU A 119 -8.30 23.07 -2.10
CA LEU A 119 -9.57 23.36 -1.43
C LEU A 119 -10.74 23.39 -2.42
N PHE A 120 -10.57 24.01 -3.59
CA PHE A 120 -11.59 24.01 -4.64
C PHE A 120 -11.94 22.58 -5.08
N VAL A 121 -10.94 21.74 -5.34
CA VAL A 121 -11.16 20.33 -5.74
C VAL A 121 -11.87 19.56 -4.62
N ASP A 122 -11.44 19.75 -3.36
CA ASP A 122 -12.04 19.09 -2.19
C ASP A 122 -13.51 19.55 -1.98
N ILE A 123 -13.80 20.86 -2.07
CA ILE A 123 -15.18 21.40 -1.98
C ILE A 123 -16.06 20.85 -3.10
N PHE A 124 -15.55 20.85 -4.34
CA PHE A 124 -16.29 20.34 -5.49
C PHE A 124 -16.67 18.86 -5.32
N SER A 125 -15.77 18.07 -4.73
CA SER A 125 -16.04 16.65 -4.44
C SER A 125 -17.18 16.42 -3.45
N HIS A 126 -17.45 17.39 -2.58
CA HIS A 126 -18.45 17.31 -1.51
C HIS A 126 -19.83 17.92 -1.85
N ILE A 127 -20.03 18.33 -3.11
CA ILE A 127 -21.31 18.87 -3.60
C ILE A 127 -22.49 17.89 -3.35
N PRO A 128 -22.38 16.57 -3.58
CA PRO A 128 -23.48 15.63 -3.33
C PRO A 128 -23.92 15.61 -1.87
N GLU A 129 -22.97 15.60 -0.93
CA GLU A 129 -23.24 15.62 0.50
C GLU A 129 -23.92 16.93 0.91
N MET A 130 -23.44 18.08 0.41
CA MET A 130 -24.09 19.38 0.65
C MET A 130 -25.51 19.42 0.10
N TYR A 131 -25.76 18.82 -1.06
CA TYR A 131 -27.09 18.74 -1.66
C TYR A 131 -28.04 17.86 -0.83
N ILE A 132 -27.55 16.75 -0.28
CA ILE A 132 -28.35 15.91 0.63
C ILE A 132 -28.68 16.65 1.92
N ILE A 133 -27.72 17.40 2.49
CA ILE A 133 -27.95 18.26 3.66
C ILE A 133 -29.02 19.31 3.33
N TYR A 134 -28.95 19.94 2.15
CA TYR A 134 -29.97 20.89 1.69
C TYR A 134 -31.37 20.25 1.60
N ILE A 135 -31.49 19.04 1.04
CA ILE A 135 -32.75 18.31 1.00
C ILE A 135 -33.25 18.01 2.42
N MET A 136 -32.36 17.57 3.32
CA MET A 136 -32.69 17.30 4.73
C MET A 136 -33.27 18.55 5.41
N MET A 137 -32.65 19.72 5.21
CA MET A 137 -33.13 20.99 5.75
C MET A 137 -34.48 21.40 5.15
N LYS A 138 -34.68 21.23 3.84
CA LYS A 138 -35.98 21.53 3.19
C LYS A 138 -37.10 20.59 3.64
N ALA A 139 -36.81 19.30 3.77
CA ALA A 139 -37.78 18.32 4.26
C ALA A 139 -38.25 18.66 5.68
N HIS A 140 -37.33 19.15 6.53
CA HIS A 140 -37.67 19.65 7.85
C HIS A 140 -38.60 20.87 7.79
N GLN A 141 -38.29 21.88 6.96
CA GLN A 141 -39.13 23.08 6.77
C GLN A 141 -40.54 22.77 6.23
N TYR A 142 -40.68 21.70 5.43
CA TYR A 142 -41.99 21.28 4.94
C TYR A 142 -42.81 20.55 6.00
N ARG A 143 -42.15 19.77 6.86
CA ARG A 143 -42.80 18.95 7.89
C ARG A 143 -43.26 19.77 9.10
N TYR A 144 -42.54 20.86 9.41
CA TYR A 144 -42.86 21.79 10.48
C TYR A 144 -43.06 23.15 9.82
N ASN A 145 -44.32 23.58 9.67
CA ASN A 145 -44.75 24.80 8.97
C ASN A 145 -43.74 25.96 9.08
N TYR A 146 -43.58 26.70 7.97
CA TYR A 146 -42.54 27.68 7.62
C TYR A 146 -42.27 28.86 8.59
N GLY A 147 -42.67 28.82 9.86
CA GLY A 147 -42.63 29.95 10.79
C GLY A 147 -42.09 29.73 12.21
N ASP A 148 -41.98 28.49 12.73
CA ASP A 148 -41.97 28.32 14.20
C ASP A 148 -40.72 27.74 14.87
N TYR A 149 -39.60 27.52 14.15
CA TYR A 149 -38.37 27.07 14.81
C TYR A 149 -37.15 27.81 14.25
N SER A 150 -36.64 28.77 15.03
CA SER A 150 -35.23 29.15 14.99
C SER A 150 -34.47 28.22 15.95
N PHE A 151 -33.27 27.78 15.59
CA PHE A 151 -32.40 27.07 16.54
C PHE A 151 -31.90 28.10 17.56
N GLU A 152 -32.73 28.39 18.56
CA GLU A 152 -32.43 29.41 19.57
C GLU A 152 -31.27 28.96 20.46
N THR A 153 -31.16 27.66 20.69
CA THR A 153 -30.08 27.04 21.45
C THR A 153 -29.33 25.98 20.66
N LEU A 154 -28.09 25.71 21.10
CA LEU A 154 -27.32 24.56 20.62
C LEU A 154 -28.04 23.22 20.96
N GLY A 155 -28.84 23.19 22.03
CA GLY A 155 -29.63 22.02 22.42
C GLY A 155 -30.67 21.67 21.37
N ASP A 156 -31.43 22.65 20.91
CA ASP A 156 -32.46 22.47 19.87
C ASP A 156 -31.86 21.91 18.58
N LEU A 157 -30.68 22.41 18.20
CA LEU A 157 -29.96 21.90 17.02
C LEU A 157 -29.51 20.45 17.21
N LEU A 158 -29.00 20.10 18.39
CA LEU A 158 -28.53 18.74 18.69
C LEU A 158 -29.68 17.74 18.76
N GLU A 159 -30.80 18.10 19.39
CA GLU A 159 -32.01 17.29 19.42
C GLU A 159 -32.54 17.06 18.00
N TRP A 160 -32.59 18.13 17.20
CA TRP A 160 -32.99 18.05 15.80
C TRP A 160 -32.09 17.14 14.96
N LEU A 161 -30.78 17.18 15.16
CA LEU A 161 -29.80 16.32 14.49
C LEU A 161 -29.95 14.85 14.90
N CYS A 162 -30.40 14.55 16.12
CA CYS A 162 -30.48 13.19 16.65
C CYS A 162 -31.80 12.47 16.34
N ASP A 163 -32.79 13.14 15.75
CA ASP A 163 -34.09 12.54 15.39
C ASP A 163 -33.93 11.40 14.35
N PRO A 164 -34.49 10.19 14.58
CA PRO A 164 -34.38 9.06 13.66
C PRO A 164 -34.87 9.26 12.24
N VAL A 165 -35.74 10.25 12.00
CA VAL A 165 -36.10 10.64 10.63
C VAL A 165 -34.86 11.10 9.83
N ARG A 166 -33.77 11.50 10.49
CA ARG A 166 -32.51 11.99 9.86
C ARG A 166 -31.54 10.86 9.51
N VAL A 167 -31.69 9.66 10.09
CA VAL A 167 -30.78 8.52 9.87
C VAL A 167 -30.59 8.19 8.38
N PRO A 168 -31.66 8.11 7.55
CA PRO A 168 -31.49 7.87 6.11
C PRO A 168 -30.64 8.93 5.41
N TYR A 169 -30.72 10.20 5.83
CA TYR A 169 -29.91 11.29 5.26
C TYR A 169 -28.44 11.17 5.65
N PHE A 170 -28.12 10.84 6.90
CA PHE A 170 -26.73 10.59 7.31
C PHE A 170 -26.12 9.39 6.60
N LEU A 171 -26.89 8.31 6.43
CA LEU A 171 -26.48 7.16 5.63
C LEU A 171 -26.27 7.55 4.15
N ALA A 172 -27.19 8.33 3.57
CA ALA A 172 -27.06 8.81 2.20
C ALA A 172 -25.82 9.70 2.01
N ILE A 173 -25.51 10.58 2.96
CA ILE A 173 -24.28 11.40 2.97
C ILE A 173 -23.04 10.50 2.96
N ARG A 174 -23.00 9.48 3.84
CA ARG A 174 -21.88 8.53 3.92
C ARG A 174 -21.71 7.75 2.62
N ILE A 175 -22.81 7.23 2.05
CA ILE A 175 -22.81 6.50 0.78
C ILE A 175 -22.30 7.41 -0.34
N ALA A 176 -22.87 8.61 -0.50
CA ALA A 176 -22.47 9.55 -1.54
C ALA A 176 -20.99 9.93 -1.44
N ARG A 177 -20.49 10.14 -0.22
CA ARG A 177 -19.08 10.40 0.05
C ARG A 177 -18.16 9.26 -0.41
N THR A 178 -18.58 8.00 -0.30
CA THR A 178 -17.75 6.85 -0.69
C THR A 178 -17.91 6.45 -2.15
N THR A 179 -19.07 6.69 -2.77
CA THR A 179 -19.38 6.20 -4.13
C THR A 179 -19.38 7.28 -5.21
N ILE A 180 -19.67 8.54 -4.87
CA ILE A 180 -19.81 9.64 -5.84
C ILE A 180 -18.65 10.64 -5.70
N ALA A 181 -18.33 11.06 -4.48
CA ALA A 181 -17.30 12.09 -4.24
C ALA A 181 -15.93 11.76 -4.87
N PRO A 182 -15.42 10.50 -4.90
CA PRO A 182 -14.16 10.18 -5.57
C PRO A 182 -14.16 10.50 -7.07
N PHE A 183 -15.29 10.30 -7.76
CA PHE A 183 -15.39 10.65 -9.17
C PHE A 183 -15.43 12.16 -9.40
N LEU A 184 -16.20 12.90 -8.60
CA LEU A 184 -16.24 14.36 -8.68
C LEU A 184 -14.91 15.01 -8.35
N TYR A 185 -14.24 14.50 -7.31
CA TYR A 185 -12.87 14.86 -6.97
C TYR A 185 -11.96 14.72 -8.20
N MET A 186 -12.01 13.56 -8.84
CA MET A 186 -11.14 13.26 -9.98
C MET A 186 -11.47 14.11 -11.21
N ILE A 187 -12.74 14.43 -11.45
CA ILE A 187 -13.17 15.35 -12.51
C ILE A 187 -12.59 16.75 -12.29
N ALA A 188 -12.72 17.30 -11.08
CA ALA A 188 -12.15 18.61 -10.75
C ALA A 188 -10.60 18.58 -10.80
N ALA A 189 -9.96 17.52 -10.32
CA ALA A 189 -8.51 17.35 -10.41
C ALA A 189 -8.04 17.27 -11.88
N LEU A 190 -8.77 16.58 -12.76
CA LEU A 190 -8.49 16.52 -14.19
C LEU A 190 -8.66 17.89 -14.87
N PHE A 191 -9.65 18.68 -14.45
CA PHE A 191 -9.82 20.06 -14.91
C PHE A 191 -8.60 20.90 -14.52
N VAL A 192 -8.19 20.87 -13.24
CA VAL A 192 -6.97 21.54 -12.76
C VAL A 192 -5.73 21.08 -13.53
N LYS A 193 -5.62 19.77 -13.80
CA LYS A 193 -4.51 19.24 -14.60
C LYS A 193 -4.47 19.85 -16.00
N ARG A 194 -5.61 19.92 -16.69
CA ARG A 194 -5.67 20.42 -18.08
C ARG A 194 -5.44 21.92 -18.16
N VAL A 195 -5.93 22.70 -17.19
CA VAL A 195 -5.90 24.17 -17.23
C VAL A 195 -4.63 24.74 -16.59
N LEU A 196 -4.19 24.20 -15.45
CA LEU A 196 -3.10 24.78 -14.64
C LEU A 196 -1.80 23.97 -14.73
N ILE A 197 -1.84 22.66 -14.49
CA ILE A 197 -0.60 21.84 -14.46
C ILE A 197 -0.04 21.65 -15.87
N GLY A 198 -0.90 21.49 -16.87
CA GLY A 198 -0.53 21.22 -18.24
C GLY A 198 0.07 19.81 -18.43
N LYS A 199 0.57 19.56 -19.64
CA LYS A 199 1.17 18.27 -20.02
C LYS A 199 2.67 18.26 -19.73
N PHE A 200 3.15 17.23 -19.05
CA PHE A 200 4.59 16.98 -18.91
C PHE A 200 5.16 16.40 -20.21
N ARG A 201 6.33 16.90 -20.63
CA ARG A 201 7.02 16.46 -21.84
C ARG A 201 8.42 15.98 -21.49
N PRO A 202 8.97 14.99 -22.22
CA PRO A 202 10.34 14.54 -21.99
C PRO A 202 11.32 15.70 -22.23
N GLY A 203 12.29 15.86 -21.35
CA GLY A 203 13.29 16.92 -21.45
C GLY A 203 13.87 17.36 -20.10
N PRO A 204 14.75 18.37 -20.09
CA PRO A 204 15.33 18.90 -18.87
C PRO A 204 14.25 19.43 -17.92
N ARG A 205 14.41 19.15 -16.62
CA ARG A 205 13.57 19.65 -15.56
C ARG A 205 14.23 20.89 -14.96
N ASP A 206 13.49 21.99 -14.90
CA ASP A 206 13.96 23.20 -14.23
C ASP A 206 13.60 23.16 -12.75
N ALA A 207 14.46 22.52 -11.95
CA ALA A 207 14.30 22.45 -10.50
C ALA A 207 14.43 23.84 -9.82
N SER A 208 15.00 24.85 -10.50
CA SER A 208 15.11 26.21 -9.97
C SER A 208 13.80 26.98 -10.10
N SER A 209 13.00 26.69 -11.13
CA SER A 209 11.69 27.31 -11.35
C SER A 209 10.70 26.93 -10.26
N GLU A 210 10.20 27.94 -9.54
CA GLU A 210 9.12 27.79 -8.56
C GLU A 210 7.83 27.24 -9.19
N TRP A 211 7.55 27.62 -10.43
CA TRP A 211 6.36 27.14 -11.14
C TRP A 211 6.47 25.66 -11.48
N ASP A 212 7.63 25.20 -11.96
CA ASP A 212 7.82 23.79 -12.27
C ASP A 212 7.75 22.90 -11.01
N ARG A 213 8.37 23.35 -9.92
CA ARG A 213 8.21 22.74 -8.59
C ARG A 213 6.75 22.70 -8.14
N MET A 214 6.00 23.77 -8.34
CA MET A 214 4.57 23.82 -8.03
C MET A 214 3.75 22.85 -8.87
N ARG A 215 4.01 22.73 -10.18
CA ARG A 215 3.31 21.80 -11.08
C ARG A 215 3.49 20.35 -10.62
N VAL A 216 4.72 19.96 -10.30
CA VAL A 216 5.03 18.61 -9.78
C VAL A 216 4.37 18.38 -8.43
N TRP A 217 4.45 19.36 -7.52
CA TRP A 217 3.83 19.26 -6.19
C TRP A 217 2.30 19.14 -6.26
N LEU A 218 1.64 19.92 -7.12
CA LEU A 218 0.19 19.81 -7.35
C LEU A 218 -0.18 18.47 -7.98
N ALA A 219 0.59 18.00 -8.97
CA ALA A 219 0.35 16.70 -9.61
C ALA A 219 0.46 15.56 -8.59
N GLY A 220 1.52 15.53 -7.78
CA GLY A 220 1.70 14.53 -6.72
C GLY A 220 0.63 14.62 -5.63
N SER A 221 0.17 15.83 -5.29
CA SER A 221 -0.88 16.05 -4.28
C SER A 221 -2.27 15.62 -4.76
N LEU A 222 -2.67 16.03 -5.98
CA LEU A 222 -4.02 15.76 -6.51
C LEU A 222 -4.17 14.32 -6.99
N PHE A 223 -3.11 13.71 -7.52
CA PHE A 223 -3.13 12.35 -8.04
C PHE A 223 -2.28 11.39 -7.20
N SER A 224 -2.38 11.52 -5.87
CA SER A 224 -1.76 10.57 -4.95
C SER A 224 -2.28 9.15 -5.17
N ARG A 225 -1.48 8.14 -4.79
CA ARG A 225 -1.87 6.71 -4.89
C ARG A 225 -3.25 6.46 -4.28
N SER A 226 -3.53 7.04 -3.11
CA SER A 226 -4.81 6.86 -2.41
C SER A 226 -5.99 7.45 -3.19
N ARG A 227 -5.84 8.64 -3.79
CA ARG A 227 -6.92 9.31 -4.55
C ARG A 227 -7.26 8.56 -5.83
N VAL A 228 -6.24 8.03 -6.52
CA VAL A 228 -6.41 7.18 -7.71
C VAL A 228 -7.00 5.81 -7.32
N GLN A 229 -6.57 5.24 -6.20
CA GLN A 229 -7.12 3.99 -5.68
C GLN A 229 -8.62 4.08 -5.42
N LEU A 230 -9.11 5.18 -4.82
CA LEU A 230 -10.54 5.34 -4.53
C LEU A 230 -11.42 5.22 -5.79
N VAL A 231 -10.98 5.75 -6.93
CA VAL A 231 -11.71 5.65 -8.20
C VAL A 231 -11.61 4.24 -8.79
N THR A 232 -10.40 3.67 -8.83
CA THR A 232 -10.18 2.32 -9.39
C THR A 232 -10.81 1.21 -8.56
N ASP A 233 -10.94 1.40 -7.24
CA ASP A 233 -11.69 0.50 -6.36
C ASP A 233 -13.19 0.49 -6.69
N LEU A 234 -13.75 1.55 -7.30
CA LEU A 234 -15.15 1.60 -7.71
C LEU A 234 -15.36 1.10 -9.16
N LEU A 235 -14.41 1.37 -10.06
CA LEU A 235 -14.47 0.93 -11.47
C LEU A 235 -14.15 -0.57 -11.69
N GLY A 236 -13.75 -1.27 -10.63
CA GLY A 236 -13.18 -2.61 -10.73
C GLY A 236 -11.71 -2.57 -11.15
N ARG A 237 -10.83 -3.12 -10.30
CA ARG A 237 -9.39 -2.82 -10.34
C ARG A 237 -8.73 -3.21 -11.65
N HIS A 238 -9.01 -4.41 -12.16
CA HIS A 238 -8.25 -5.07 -13.22
C HIS A 238 -8.78 -4.80 -14.64
N TYR A 239 -9.92 -4.12 -14.78
CA TYR A 239 -10.69 -4.11 -16.03
C TYR A 239 -10.39 -2.92 -16.95
N SER A 240 -11.00 -2.93 -18.14
CA SER A 240 -10.80 -1.91 -19.18
C SER A 240 -11.15 -0.48 -18.74
N LEU A 241 -12.07 -0.31 -17.78
CA LEU A 241 -12.42 1.00 -17.22
C LEU A 241 -11.24 1.64 -16.49
N THR A 242 -10.44 0.86 -15.75
CA THR A 242 -9.19 1.35 -15.14
C THR A 242 -8.21 1.80 -16.22
N SER A 243 -8.01 1.01 -17.28
CA SER A 243 -7.15 1.43 -18.39
C SER A 243 -7.66 2.70 -19.09
N ALA A 244 -8.98 2.87 -19.23
CA ALA A 244 -9.58 4.10 -19.76
C ALA A 244 -9.32 5.29 -18.84
N PHE A 245 -9.42 5.09 -17.53
CA PHE A 245 -9.13 6.11 -16.53
C PHE A 245 -7.66 6.55 -16.57
N TYR A 246 -6.69 5.62 -16.66
CA TYR A 246 -5.28 5.98 -16.85
C TYR A 246 -5.01 6.74 -18.16
N ARG A 247 -5.75 6.45 -19.24
CA ARG A 247 -5.69 7.24 -20.48
C ARG A 247 -6.23 8.66 -20.30
N LEU A 248 -7.29 8.85 -19.50
CA LEU A 248 -7.80 10.19 -19.15
C LEU A 248 -6.79 10.99 -18.33
N LEU A 249 -6.01 10.32 -17.48
CA LEU A 249 -4.89 10.92 -16.75
C LEU A 249 -3.72 11.29 -17.67
N GLY A 250 -3.68 10.84 -18.93
CA GLY A 250 -2.66 11.22 -19.92
C GLY A 250 -1.68 10.11 -20.31
N ALA A 251 -1.73 8.95 -19.65
CA ALA A 251 -0.90 7.80 -20.00
C ALA A 251 -1.33 7.18 -21.33
N LYS A 252 -0.38 6.57 -22.04
CA LYS A 252 -0.69 5.67 -23.16
C LYS A 252 -0.80 4.26 -22.62
N VAL A 253 -1.98 3.66 -22.71
CA VAL A 253 -2.24 2.32 -22.17
C VAL A 253 -2.87 1.44 -23.24
N GLY A 254 -2.25 0.29 -23.48
CA GLY A 254 -2.72 -0.77 -24.36
C GLY A 254 -3.97 -1.49 -23.86
N LYS A 255 -4.23 -2.64 -24.48
CA LYS A 255 -5.38 -3.53 -24.22
C LYS A 255 -4.99 -4.64 -23.25
N ARG A 256 -5.98 -5.16 -22.51
CA ARG A 256 -5.85 -6.34 -21.63
C ARG A 256 -4.77 -6.22 -20.55
N VAL A 257 -4.49 -5.00 -20.11
CA VAL A 257 -3.58 -4.73 -18.99
C VAL A 257 -4.20 -5.24 -17.70
N PHE A 258 -3.46 -6.02 -16.93
CA PHE A 258 -3.84 -6.45 -15.59
C PHE A 258 -3.27 -5.45 -14.57
N TRP A 259 -4.14 -4.63 -14.02
CA TRP A 259 -3.79 -3.68 -12.96
C TRP A 259 -3.67 -4.37 -11.59
N PRO A 260 -3.02 -3.80 -10.58
CA PRO A 260 -2.87 -4.44 -9.29
C PRO A 260 -3.99 -4.12 -8.30
N GLY A 261 -4.02 -4.86 -7.19
CA GLY A 261 -4.90 -4.60 -6.05
C GLY A 261 -4.68 -3.22 -5.42
N THR A 262 -3.40 -2.84 -5.27
CA THR A 262 -2.95 -1.51 -4.84
C THR A 262 -2.24 -0.82 -5.98
N GLN A 263 -2.79 0.30 -6.46
CA GLN A 263 -2.33 1.01 -7.66
C GLN A 263 -0.86 1.45 -7.58
N PRO A 264 -0.15 1.50 -8.73
CA PRO A 264 1.21 1.99 -8.77
C PRO A 264 1.31 3.46 -8.32
N LEU A 265 2.39 3.80 -7.63
CA LEU A 265 2.71 5.21 -7.33
C LEU A 265 3.37 5.85 -8.57
N CYS A 266 2.69 6.79 -9.22
CA CYS A 266 3.17 7.45 -10.46
C CYS A 266 3.49 8.94 -10.31
N SER A 267 3.52 9.48 -9.08
CA SER A 267 3.81 10.91 -8.78
C SER A 267 2.95 11.95 -9.54
N GLY A 268 1.79 11.55 -10.08
CA GLY A 268 0.92 12.42 -10.87
C GLY A 268 1.36 12.69 -12.32
N ILE A 269 2.51 12.18 -12.75
CA ILE A 269 3.12 12.46 -14.07
C ILE A 269 2.78 11.32 -15.05
N TYR A 270 1.48 11.12 -15.29
CA TYR A 270 1.00 10.03 -16.15
C TYR A 270 1.32 10.25 -17.64
N ASP A 271 1.56 11.48 -18.09
CA ASP A 271 1.78 11.82 -19.51
C ASP A 271 3.04 11.16 -20.12
N LEU A 272 3.95 10.70 -19.27
CA LEU A 272 5.23 10.08 -19.62
C LEU A 272 5.20 8.55 -19.51
N LEU A 273 4.05 7.99 -19.19
CA LEU A 273 3.84 6.55 -19.03
C LEU A 273 3.33 5.93 -20.34
N GLU A 274 4.07 4.98 -20.90
CA GLU A 274 3.66 4.21 -22.07
C GLU A 274 3.60 2.71 -21.72
N ILE A 275 2.40 2.14 -21.73
CA ILE A 275 2.11 0.75 -21.36
C ILE A 275 1.54 0.03 -22.59
N GLY A 276 2.19 -1.07 -22.98
CA GLY A 276 1.77 -1.94 -24.07
C GLY A 276 0.57 -2.81 -23.73
N ASP A 277 0.20 -3.68 -24.67
CA ASP A 277 -0.84 -4.68 -24.45
C ASP A 277 -0.39 -5.78 -23.49
N ASP A 278 -1.33 -6.40 -22.78
CA ASP A 278 -1.12 -7.61 -21.98
C ASP A 278 -0.08 -7.47 -20.83
N VAL A 279 0.26 -6.23 -20.46
CA VAL A 279 1.14 -5.92 -19.32
C VAL A 279 0.46 -6.28 -18.01
N VAL A 280 1.23 -6.84 -17.07
CA VAL A 280 0.76 -7.25 -15.74
C VAL A 280 1.48 -6.44 -14.67
N PHE A 281 0.73 -5.82 -13.78
CA PHE A 281 1.24 -5.07 -12.63
C PHE A 281 0.92 -5.76 -11.30
N GLY A 282 1.90 -5.77 -10.41
CA GLY A 282 1.82 -6.19 -9.02
C GLY A 282 1.59 -5.00 -8.09
N SER A 283 1.07 -5.32 -6.90
CA SER A 283 0.68 -4.33 -5.89
C SER A 283 1.86 -3.51 -5.38
N ARG A 284 1.62 -2.23 -5.04
CA ARG A 284 2.63 -1.34 -4.45
C ARG A 284 3.88 -1.12 -5.34
N SER A 285 3.77 -1.36 -6.64
CA SER A 285 4.81 -0.92 -7.56
C SER A 285 4.94 0.61 -7.55
N THR A 286 6.14 1.09 -7.82
CA THR A 286 6.48 2.51 -7.87
C THR A 286 7.05 2.79 -9.25
N ILE A 287 6.50 3.79 -9.95
CA ILE A 287 6.91 4.16 -11.30
C ILE A 287 7.21 5.66 -11.29
N LEU A 288 8.49 6.02 -11.42
CA LEU A 288 8.92 7.41 -11.40
C LEU A 288 9.26 7.87 -12.82
N SER A 289 8.72 9.02 -13.24
CA SER A 289 8.96 9.60 -14.56
C SER A 289 9.68 10.95 -14.51
N ALA A 290 10.19 11.32 -13.33
CA ALA A 290 10.97 12.53 -13.14
C ALA A 290 12.13 12.25 -12.17
N SER A 291 13.33 12.66 -12.56
CA SER A 291 14.49 12.79 -11.67
C SER A 291 14.59 14.24 -11.15
N SER A 292 15.66 14.54 -10.43
CA SER A 292 16.01 15.91 -10.04
C SER A 292 16.27 16.82 -11.25
N SER A 293 16.79 16.24 -12.34
CA SER A 293 17.31 16.97 -13.50
C SER A 293 16.49 16.83 -14.78
N ALA A 294 15.61 15.82 -14.90
CA ALA A 294 14.89 15.54 -16.14
C ALA A 294 13.49 14.93 -15.94
N TYR A 295 12.65 15.13 -16.94
CA TYR A 295 11.41 14.40 -17.18
C TYR A 295 11.65 13.34 -18.25
N GLU A 296 11.38 12.08 -17.94
CA GLU A 296 11.70 10.97 -18.83
C GLU A 296 10.55 9.96 -18.93
N LYS A 297 10.42 9.37 -20.11
CA LYS A 297 9.39 8.35 -20.35
C LYS A 297 9.76 7.05 -19.68
N VAL A 298 8.76 6.40 -19.10
CA VAL A 298 8.87 5.00 -18.66
C VAL A 298 7.99 4.16 -19.58
N ARG A 299 8.57 3.09 -20.10
CA ARG A 299 7.92 2.23 -21.10
C ARG A 299 7.84 0.78 -20.65
N PHE A 300 6.68 0.19 -20.85
CA PHE A 300 6.43 -1.22 -20.63
C PHE A 300 5.95 -1.83 -21.95
N CYS A 301 6.79 -2.65 -22.58
CA CYS A 301 6.45 -3.33 -23.82
C CYS A 301 5.41 -4.42 -23.60
N ALA A 302 4.86 -4.94 -24.70
CA ALA A 302 3.77 -5.91 -24.65
C ALA A 302 4.13 -7.15 -23.82
N GLY A 303 3.21 -7.57 -22.96
CA GLY A 303 3.39 -8.74 -22.10
C GLY A 303 4.41 -8.58 -20.97
N ALA A 304 5.00 -7.40 -20.74
CA ALA A 304 5.89 -7.17 -19.61
C ALA A 304 5.18 -7.45 -18.26
N ASN A 305 5.93 -7.96 -17.29
CA ASN A 305 5.43 -8.29 -15.96
C ASN A 305 6.20 -7.50 -14.91
N ILE A 306 5.50 -6.65 -14.17
CA ILE A 306 6.04 -5.79 -13.13
C ILE A 306 5.44 -6.31 -11.84
N SER A 307 6.21 -7.05 -11.04
CA SER A 307 5.68 -7.71 -9.84
C SER A 307 5.48 -6.70 -8.72
N ASP A 308 5.13 -7.17 -7.53
CA ASP A 308 4.77 -6.30 -6.43
C ASP A 308 6.00 -5.71 -5.72
N ASN A 309 5.82 -4.51 -5.17
CA ASN A 309 6.87 -3.75 -4.48
C ASN A 309 8.13 -3.45 -5.34
N THR A 310 7.99 -3.44 -6.67
CA THR A 310 9.06 -3.05 -7.59
C THR A 310 9.20 -1.53 -7.69
N VAL A 311 10.42 -1.04 -7.90
CA VAL A 311 10.70 0.37 -8.21
C VAL A 311 11.18 0.47 -9.66
N VAL A 312 10.52 1.27 -10.49
CA VAL A 312 10.95 1.58 -11.86
C VAL A 312 11.32 3.05 -11.94
N LEU A 313 12.60 3.32 -12.18
CA LEU A 313 13.16 4.68 -12.19
C LEU A 313 12.95 5.38 -13.56
N PRO A 314 13.11 6.72 -13.62
CA PRO A 314 12.88 7.48 -14.84
C PRO A 314 13.71 6.99 -16.03
N GLY A 315 13.17 7.11 -17.25
CA GLY A 315 13.87 6.73 -18.48
C GLY A 315 13.94 5.23 -18.75
N SER A 316 13.46 4.39 -17.84
CA SER A 316 13.51 2.93 -17.96
C SER A 316 12.58 2.38 -19.04
N THR A 317 13.01 1.33 -19.73
CA THR A 317 12.20 0.58 -20.70
C THR A 317 12.26 -0.92 -20.38
N ILE A 318 11.09 -1.52 -20.14
CA ILE A 318 10.95 -2.96 -19.87
C ILE A 318 10.50 -3.65 -21.16
N GLY A 319 11.35 -4.54 -21.69
CA GLY A 319 11.15 -5.24 -22.95
C GLY A 319 9.96 -6.20 -22.97
N LYS A 320 9.60 -6.65 -24.18
CA LYS A 320 8.47 -7.55 -24.41
C LYS A 320 8.63 -8.82 -23.60
N ASN A 321 7.61 -9.24 -22.85
CA ASN A 321 7.64 -10.42 -21.97
C ASN A 321 8.74 -10.43 -20.90
N ALA A 322 9.46 -9.32 -20.68
CA ALA A 322 10.43 -9.22 -19.59
C ALA A 322 9.71 -9.22 -18.24
N VAL A 323 10.35 -9.79 -17.23
CA VAL A 323 9.81 -9.94 -15.88
C VAL A 323 10.71 -9.20 -14.91
N LEU A 324 10.11 -8.26 -14.18
CA LEU A 324 10.67 -7.63 -12.99
C LEU A 324 10.00 -8.30 -11.78
N GLY A 325 10.73 -9.11 -11.02
CA GLY A 325 10.20 -9.86 -9.88
C GLY A 325 9.88 -8.99 -8.68
N SER A 326 9.38 -9.59 -7.59
CA SER A 326 9.04 -8.85 -6.38
C SER A 326 10.28 -8.16 -5.79
N ASN A 327 10.10 -7.01 -5.12
CA ASN A 327 11.20 -6.24 -4.51
C ASN A 327 12.34 -5.85 -5.47
N THR A 328 12.08 -5.82 -6.78
CA THR A 328 13.13 -5.58 -7.78
C THR A 328 13.16 -4.11 -8.22
N VAL A 329 14.36 -3.57 -8.45
CA VAL A 329 14.56 -2.21 -8.98
C VAL A 329 14.89 -2.25 -10.48
N CYS A 330 14.32 -1.35 -11.26
CA CYS A 330 14.80 -1.04 -12.61
C CYS A 330 15.55 0.30 -12.56
N PRO A 331 16.89 0.29 -12.76
CA PRO A 331 17.73 1.48 -12.64
C PRO A 331 17.37 2.56 -13.64
N HIS A 332 17.77 3.79 -13.32
CA HIS A 332 17.53 4.96 -14.16
C HIS A 332 18.05 4.76 -15.59
N GLY A 333 17.20 5.04 -16.58
CA GLY A 333 17.56 4.94 -17.99
C GLY A 333 17.85 3.52 -18.51
N ARG A 334 17.57 2.46 -17.74
CA ARG A 334 17.94 1.08 -18.11
C ARG A 334 16.96 0.46 -19.12
N TYR A 335 17.48 -0.31 -20.07
CA TYR A 335 16.67 -1.22 -20.89
C TYR A 335 16.79 -2.66 -20.38
N LEU A 336 15.65 -3.30 -20.08
CA LEU A 336 15.58 -4.72 -19.77
C LEU A 336 15.16 -5.49 -21.04
N PRO A 337 16.01 -6.38 -21.59
CA PRO A 337 15.75 -7.05 -22.86
C PRO A 337 14.50 -7.94 -22.88
N PRO A 338 13.94 -8.28 -24.05
CA PRO A 338 12.75 -9.10 -24.14
C PRO A 338 12.93 -10.48 -23.49
N SER A 339 11.87 -10.98 -22.84
CA SER A 339 11.82 -12.30 -22.20
C SER A 339 12.88 -12.57 -21.12
N SER A 340 13.61 -11.55 -20.67
CA SER A 340 14.53 -11.62 -19.53
C SER A 340 13.77 -11.64 -18.19
N THR A 341 14.38 -12.22 -17.15
CA THR A 341 13.83 -12.24 -15.78
C THR A 341 14.82 -11.64 -14.80
N TRP A 342 14.41 -10.59 -14.12
CA TRP A 342 15.22 -9.80 -13.21
C TRP A 342 14.63 -9.84 -11.80
N LEU A 343 15.47 -10.04 -10.80
CA LEU A 343 15.09 -10.19 -9.39
C LEU A 343 15.95 -9.32 -8.47
N GLY A 344 15.33 -8.85 -7.40
CA GLY A 344 15.99 -8.17 -6.31
C GLY A 344 16.61 -6.82 -6.64
N SER A 345 17.44 -6.35 -5.72
CA SER A 345 18.09 -5.05 -5.79
C SER A 345 19.35 -5.13 -4.93
N LYS A 346 20.50 -5.39 -5.56
CA LYS A 346 21.81 -5.37 -4.91
C LYS A 346 22.47 -4.04 -5.25
N GLU A 347 22.68 -3.19 -4.25
CA GLU A 347 23.23 -1.83 -4.45
C GLU A 347 22.42 -0.96 -5.45
N GLY A 348 21.13 -1.23 -5.60
CA GLY A 348 20.27 -0.51 -6.56
C GLY A 348 20.33 -1.03 -7.99
N GLU A 349 20.98 -2.17 -8.23
CA GLU A 349 21.00 -2.89 -9.50
C GLU A 349 20.22 -4.22 -9.41
N PRO A 350 19.44 -4.58 -10.43
CA PRO A 350 18.70 -5.84 -10.47
C PRO A 350 19.61 -6.99 -10.86
N VAL A 351 19.34 -8.18 -10.31
CA VAL A 351 20.05 -9.42 -10.66
C VAL A 351 19.33 -10.14 -11.80
N LEU A 352 20.05 -10.49 -12.86
CA LEU A 352 19.52 -11.28 -13.98
C LEU A 352 19.47 -12.76 -13.60
N LEU A 353 18.26 -13.35 -13.55
CA LEU A 353 18.10 -14.77 -13.26
C LEU A 353 18.14 -15.64 -14.52
N ASN A 354 17.42 -15.25 -15.57
CA ASN A 354 17.27 -16.04 -16.78
C ASN A 354 17.19 -15.14 -18.02
N TYR A 355 17.86 -15.56 -19.11
CA TYR A 355 17.86 -14.93 -20.42
C TYR A 355 17.82 -16.00 -21.53
N LEU A 356 17.38 -15.64 -22.74
CA LEU A 356 17.24 -16.57 -23.86
C LEU A 356 18.51 -16.70 -24.73
N SER A 357 19.36 -15.66 -24.81
CA SER A 357 20.61 -15.68 -25.58
C SER A 357 21.72 -14.80 -24.98
N GLU A 358 22.99 -15.19 -25.10
CA GLU A 358 24.13 -14.40 -24.54
C GLU A 358 24.22 -12.97 -25.12
N SER A 359 23.71 -12.73 -26.34
CA SER A 359 23.57 -11.38 -26.90
C SER A 359 22.61 -10.47 -26.13
N ASP A 360 21.70 -11.04 -25.32
CA ASP A 360 20.78 -10.34 -24.43
C ASP A 360 21.41 -10.02 -23.06
N MET A 361 22.64 -10.46 -22.78
CA MET A 361 23.33 -10.17 -21.50
C MET A 361 23.69 -8.70 -21.33
N ILE A 362 23.85 -7.94 -22.42
CA ILE A 362 24.24 -6.55 -22.33
C ILE A 362 23.00 -5.74 -21.93
N THR A 363 22.91 -5.36 -20.65
CA THR A 363 22.01 -4.28 -20.24
C THR A 363 22.41 -3.01 -20.98
N GLN A 364 21.61 -2.62 -21.96
CA GLN A 364 21.84 -1.40 -22.73
C GLN A 364 21.18 -0.21 -22.02
N ASN A 365 21.67 1.00 -22.30
CA ASN A 365 20.91 2.18 -21.94
C ASN A 365 19.66 2.24 -22.82
N SER A 366 18.53 2.58 -22.23
CA SER A 366 17.25 2.75 -22.94
C SER A 366 17.32 3.84 -24.02
N LYS A 367 18.30 4.73 -23.96
CA LYS A 367 18.52 5.77 -24.98
C LYS A 367 19.12 5.21 -26.28
N ASP A 368 19.80 4.08 -26.21
CA ASP A 368 20.47 3.45 -27.35
C ASP A 368 19.51 2.61 -28.20
N ILE A 369 18.36 2.24 -27.63
CA ILE A 369 17.34 1.43 -28.29
C ILE A 369 16.46 2.29 -29.21
N LYS A 370 16.33 1.89 -30.47
CA LYS A 370 15.41 2.53 -31.41
C LYS A 370 13.97 2.23 -31.01
N LEU A 371 13.15 3.28 -30.94
CA LEU A 371 11.74 3.16 -30.58
C LEU A 371 10.93 2.26 -31.53
N SER A 372 11.38 2.10 -32.78
CA SER A 372 10.78 1.18 -33.76
C SER A 372 10.87 -0.28 -33.36
N ASP A 373 11.87 -0.62 -32.54
CA ASP A 373 12.21 -2.00 -32.20
C ASP A 373 11.41 -2.44 -30.96
N LEU A 374 10.77 -1.48 -30.27
CA LEU A 374 9.93 -1.73 -29.11
C LEU A 374 8.54 -2.23 -29.53
N GLN A 375 8.25 -3.50 -29.24
CA GLN A 375 6.93 -4.07 -29.47
C GLN A 375 5.94 -3.65 -28.36
N MET A 376 5.07 -2.68 -28.65
CA MET A 376 4.01 -2.22 -27.74
C MET A 376 2.67 -2.96 -27.93
N SER A 377 2.41 -3.46 -29.13
CA SER A 377 1.17 -4.21 -29.45
C SER A 377 1.35 -5.69 -29.17
N GLY A 378 0.32 -6.30 -28.59
CA GLY A 378 0.34 -7.69 -28.20
C GLY A 378 0.20 -8.64 -29.39
N ASP A 379 0.79 -9.81 -29.28
CA ASP A 379 0.61 -10.97 -30.15
C ASP A 379 0.27 -12.23 -29.34
N SER A 380 0.21 -13.39 -30.01
CA SER A 380 -0.10 -14.67 -29.37
C SER A 380 0.86 -15.06 -28.24
N THR A 381 2.11 -14.60 -28.27
CA THR A 381 3.13 -14.87 -27.22
C THR A 381 2.95 -13.99 -25.98
N THR A 382 2.30 -12.84 -26.14
CA THR A 382 2.03 -11.90 -25.03
C THR A 382 0.70 -12.16 -24.34
N LEU A 383 -0.22 -12.89 -24.99
CA LEU A 383 -1.56 -13.11 -24.46
C LEU A 383 -1.56 -13.93 -23.15
N ARG A 384 -2.11 -13.33 -22.09
CA ARG A 384 -2.10 -13.88 -20.73
C ARG A 384 -3.38 -14.65 -20.37
N PRO A 385 -3.34 -15.56 -19.38
CA PRO A 385 -4.54 -16.24 -18.86
C PRO A 385 -5.71 -15.30 -18.57
N PHE A 386 -5.45 -14.17 -17.90
CA PHE A 386 -6.46 -13.14 -17.61
C PHE A 386 -7.06 -12.54 -18.90
N GLY A 387 -6.20 -12.22 -19.87
CA GLY A 387 -6.60 -11.71 -21.19
C GLY A 387 -7.55 -12.65 -21.92
N ARG A 388 -7.22 -13.96 -21.93
CA ARG A 388 -8.05 -15.02 -22.52
C ARG A 388 -9.40 -15.13 -21.83
N ALA A 389 -9.37 -15.17 -20.50
CA ALA A 389 -10.55 -15.37 -19.68
C ALA A 389 -11.53 -14.20 -19.76
N VAL A 390 -11.07 -12.99 -19.46
CA VAL A 390 -11.94 -11.81 -19.28
C VAL A 390 -12.28 -11.11 -20.60
N TYR A 391 -11.33 -11.03 -21.53
CA TYR A 391 -11.51 -10.23 -22.76
C TYR A 391 -11.82 -11.06 -23.99
N LEU A 392 -11.27 -12.27 -24.09
CA LEU A 392 -11.58 -13.19 -25.19
C LEU A 392 -12.70 -14.18 -24.84
N GLN A 393 -13.19 -14.17 -23.60
CA GLN A 393 -14.25 -15.06 -23.10
C GLN A 393 -13.94 -16.55 -23.31
N GLN A 394 -12.66 -16.92 -23.16
CA GLN A 394 -12.15 -18.28 -23.35
C GLN A 394 -11.95 -19.01 -22.00
N ALA A 395 -12.89 -18.87 -21.08
CA ALA A 395 -12.83 -19.54 -19.79
C ALA A 395 -13.81 -20.71 -19.72
N ASN A 396 -13.44 -21.77 -19.00
CA ASN A 396 -14.27 -22.97 -18.83
C ASN A 396 -15.38 -22.81 -17.77
N TYR A 397 -15.60 -21.59 -17.28
CA TYR A 397 -16.54 -21.26 -16.22
C TYR A 397 -17.08 -19.83 -16.41
N PHE A 398 -18.12 -19.48 -15.66
CA PHE A 398 -18.70 -18.15 -15.72
C PHE A 398 -17.78 -17.08 -15.11
N ILE A 399 -17.45 -16.08 -15.93
CA ILE A 399 -16.68 -14.92 -15.49
C ILE A 399 -17.58 -13.70 -15.37
N CYS A 400 -17.56 -13.08 -14.20
CA CYS A 400 -18.22 -11.82 -13.93
C CYS A 400 -17.69 -10.74 -14.89
N PRO A 401 -18.53 -10.18 -15.78
CA PRO A 401 -18.07 -9.12 -16.67
C PRO A 401 -17.69 -7.88 -15.87
N GLY A 402 -16.74 -7.09 -16.37
CA GLY A 402 -16.18 -5.94 -15.62
C GLY A 402 -17.21 -4.90 -15.16
N TRP A 403 -18.31 -4.70 -15.89
CA TRP A 403 -19.39 -3.80 -15.47
C TRP A 403 -20.13 -4.34 -14.24
N MET A 404 -20.34 -5.66 -14.15
CA MET A 404 -20.99 -6.29 -13.02
C MET A 404 -20.09 -6.23 -11.79
N MET A 405 -18.77 -6.41 -11.97
CA MET A 405 -17.79 -6.21 -10.91
C MET A 405 -17.75 -4.76 -10.41
N SER A 406 -17.87 -3.77 -11.32
CA SER A 406 -18.00 -2.37 -10.93
C SER A 406 -19.24 -2.13 -10.06
N MET A 407 -20.39 -2.69 -10.47
CA MET A 407 -21.64 -2.58 -9.70
C MET A 407 -21.53 -3.26 -8.32
N LEU A 408 -20.92 -4.45 -8.26
CA LEU A 408 -20.66 -5.15 -7.01
C LEU A 408 -19.76 -4.33 -6.09
N HIS A 409 -18.70 -3.72 -6.61
CA HIS A 409 -17.81 -2.86 -5.83
C HIS A 409 -18.54 -1.63 -5.29
N ILE A 410 -19.29 -0.90 -6.13
CA ILE A 410 -20.06 0.27 -5.69
C ILE A 410 -21.12 -0.11 -4.64
N GLY A 411 -21.85 -1.20 -4.89
CA GLY A 411 -22.86 -1.71 -3.96
C GLY A 411 -22.25 -2.13 -2.62
N TYR A 412 -21.09 -2.78 -2.64
CA TYR A 412 -20.39 -3.19 -1.44
C TYR A 412 -19.82 -2.00 -0.65
N GLU A 413 -19.26 -0.98 -1.32
CA GLU A 413 -18.83 0.25 -0.65
C GLU A 413 -20.00 0.99 0.01
N ALA A 414 -21.18 1.01 -0.63
CA ALA A 414 -22.40 1.54 -0.01
C ALA A 414 -22.82 0.73 1.22
N PHE A 415 -22.79 -0.60 1.13
CA PHE A 415 -23.04 -1.49 2.27
C PHE A 415 -22.07 -1.23 3.43
N LEU A 416 -20.76 -1.13 3.14
CA LEU A 416 -19.73 -0.84 4.15
C LEU A 416 -19.99 0.51 4.84
N SER A 417 -20.33 1.55 4.09
CA SER A 417 -20.69 2.86 4.64
C SER A 417 -21.83 2.77 5.65
N CYS A 418 -22.85 1.95 5.38
CA CYS A 418 -23.93 1.67 6.33
C CYS A 418 -23.42 0.86 7.53
N PHE A 419 -22.73 -0.26 7.29
CA PHE A 419 -22.24 -1.17 8.33
C PHE A 419 -21.33 -0.46 9.34
N HIS A 420 -20.40 0.37 8.86
CA HIS A 420 -19.49 1.14 9.72
C HIS A 420 -20.18 2.28 10.47
N SER A 421 -21.37 2.71 10.04
CA SER A 421 -22.17 3.73 10.73
C SER A 421 -23.07 3.16 11.82
N MET A 422 -23.33 1.84 11.81
CA MET A 422 -24.24 1.18 12.76
C MET A 422 -23.90 1.39 14.23
N PRO A 423 -22.62 1.39 14.68
CA PRO A 423 -22.34 1.61 16.10
C PRO A 423 -22.80 2.96 16.61
N LEU A 424 -22.59 4.02 15.82
CA LEU A 424 -23.02 5.37 16.20
C LEU A 424 -24.55 5.46 16.25
N ILE A 425 -25.23 4.91 15.24
CA ILE A 425 -26.69 4.90 15.15
C ILE A 425 -27.27 4.13 16.35
N GLY A 426 -26.78 2.91 16.61
CA GLY A 426 -27.22 2.08 17.74
C GLY A 426 -26.97 2.74 19.09
N THR A 427 -25.82 3.41 19.26
CA THR A 427 -25.47 4.18 20.47
C THR A 427 -26.51 5.24 20.78
N ILE A 428 -26.87 6.05 19.78
CA ILE A 428 -27.80 7.17 19.94
C ILE A 428 -29.17 6.65 20.40
N TYR A 429 -29.69 5.61 19.75
CA TYR A 429 -31.01 5.06 20.10
C TYR A 429 -31.04 4.37 21.44
N VAL A 430 -30.15 3.40 21.65
CA VAL A 430 -30.16 2.62 22.89
C VAL A 430 -29.84 3.50 24.10
N SER A 431 -28.96 4.50 23.96
CA SER A 431 -28.73 5.46 25.04
C SER A 431 -29.97 6.30 25.33
N ALA A 432 -30.68 6.74 24.30
CA ALA A 432 -31.92 7.49 24.48
C ALA A 432 -33.01 6.62 25.15
N ASP A 433 -33.11 5.34 24.78
CA ASP A 433 -34.05 4.39 25.38
C ASP A 433 -33.73 4.15 26.87
N ILE A 434 -32.45 4.00 27.22
CA ILE A 434 -31.98 3.79 28.60
C ILE A 434 -32.23 5.03 29.47
N LEU A 435 -31.95 6.22 28.94
CA LEU A 435 -31.95 7.46 29.71
C LEU A 435 -33.34 8.10 29.82
N TYR A 436 -34.15 8.01 28.76
CA TYR A 436 -35.42 8.72 28.65
C TYR A 436 -36.63 7.80 28.51
N GLY A 437 -36.42 6.48 28.36
CA GLY A 437 -37.48 5.48 28.26
C GLY A 437 -37.73 4.98 26.83
N TRP A 438 -38.32 3.80 26.74
CA TRP A 438 -38.52 3.07 25.48
C TRP A 438 -39.53 3.77 24.55
N GLU A 439 -40.72 4.11 25.05
CA GLU A 439 -41.77 4.75 24.26
C GLU A 439 -41.44 6.21 23.98
N ARG A 440 -41.41 6.58 22.69
CA ARG A 440 -41.03 7.93 22.25
C ARG A 440 -42.01 9.01 22.71
N SER A 441 -43.28 8.66 22.94
CA SER A 441 -44.31 9.56 23.44
C SER A 441 -44.11 9.96 24.90
N ASP A 442 -43.40 9.13 25.66
CA ASP A 442 -43.31 9.21 27.12
C ASP A 442 -41.96 9.78 27.59
N ARG A 443 -41.09 10.15 26.64
CA ARG A 443 -39.76 10.70 26.93
C ARG A 443 -39.88 12.13 27.41
N ASP A 444 -39.63 12.33 28.69
CA ASP A 444 -39.47 13.65 29.29
C ASP A 444 -38.01 14.13 29.15
N TYR A 445 -37.75 14.95 28.12
CA TYR A 445 -36.45 15.56 27.91
C TYR A 445 -36.18 16.76 28.83
N GLU A 446 -37.17 17.24 29.60
CA GLU A 446 -36.98 18.27 30.63
C GLU A 446 -36.36 17.70 31.90
N HIS A 447 -36.38 16.37 32.05
CA HIS A 447 -35.71 15.67 33.14
C HIS A 447 -34.18 15.92 33.10
N LYS A 448 -33.67 16.63 34.12
CA LYS A 448 -32.25 16.98 34.23
C LYS A 448 -31.40 15.76 34.61
N ILE A 449 -30.98 15.00 33.60
CA ILE A 449 -29.99 13.93 33.76
C ILE A 449 -28.58 14.54 33.87
N SER A 450 -27.78 14.00 34.79
CA SER A 450 -26.37 14.37 34.91
C SER A 450 -25.61 14.15 33.58
N PRO A 451 -24.83 15.13 33.10
CA PRO A 451 -24.01 14.97 31.90
C PRO A 451 -23.07 13.75 31.95
N PHE A 452 -22.59 13.39 33.14
CA PHE A 452 -21.75 12.21 33.33
C PHE A 452 -22.50 10.90 33.04
N LEU A 453 -23.79 10.82 33.37
CA LEU A 453 -24.60 9.64 33.10
C LEU A 453 -24.94 9.53 31.62
N ILE A 454 -25.23 10.65 30.95
CA ILE A 454 -25.44 10.69 29.50
C ILE A 454 -24.19 10.20 28.78
N TYR A 455 -23.04 10.81 29.09
CA TYR A 455 -21.76 10.44 28.47
C TYR A 455 -21.38 8.98 28.77
N GLY A 456 -21.50 8.53 30.03
CA GLY A 456 -21.21 7.16 30.44
C GLY A 456 -22.08 6.13 29.72
N THR A 457 -23.37 6.41 29.56
CA THR A 457 -24.31 5.53 28.84
C THR A 457 -24.01 5.48 27.35
N MET A 458 -23.74 6.64 26.73
CA MET A 458 -23.33 6.71 25.32
C MET A 458 -22.00 5.99 25.07
N LEU A 459 -21.01 6.19 25.93
CA LEU A 459 -19.73 5.50 25.80
C LEU A 459 -19.89 3.99 25.97
N GLY A 460 -20.62 3.54 27.00
CA GLY A 460 -20.86 2.13 27.26
C GLY A 460 -21.59 1.43 26.11
N THR A 461 -22.69 2.01 25.63
CA THR A 461 -23.44 1.46 24.49
C THR A 461 -22.61 1.50 23.20
N PHE A 462 -21.83 2.56 22.96
CA PHE A 462 -20.91 2.63 21.82
C PHE A 462 -19.87 1.51 21.86
N CYS A 463 -19.24 1.26 23.00
CA CYS A 463 -18.28 0.16 23.15
C CYS A 463 -18.93 -1.18 22.81
N VAL A 464 -20.15 -1.44 23.28
CA VAL A 464 -20.90 -2.68 22.98
C VAL A 464 -21.17 -2.82 21.49
N PHE A 465 -21.76 -1.81 20.85
CA PHE A 465 -22.07 -1.89 19.42
C PHE A 465 -20.80 -1.92 18.55
N HIS A 466 -19.75 -1.21 18.94
CA HIS A 466 -18.49 -1.20 18.22
C HIS A 466 -17.81 -2.57 18.28
N PHE A 467 -17.80 -3.20 19.46
CA PHE A 467 -17.30 -4.55 19.65
C PHE A 467 -18.12 -5.58 18.87
N ALA A 468 -19.44 -5.50 18.92
CA ALA A 468 -20.33 -6.35 18.13
C ALA A 468 -20.07 -6.22 16.62
N ARG A 469 -19.90 -4.98 16.11
CA ARG A 469 -19.53 -4.74 14.72
C ARG A 469 -18.20 -5.40 14.35
N ILE A 470 -17.19 -5.32 15.21
CA ILE A 470 -15.88 -5.97 14.97
C ILE A 470 -16.05 -7.49 14.89
N LEU A 471 -16.75 -8.10 15.85
CA LEU A 471 -16.98 -9.55 15.86
C LEU A 471 -17.75 -10.02 14.62
N ILE A 472 -18.80 -9.29 14.22
CA ILE A 472 -19.56 -9.58 13.00
C ILE A 472 -18.64 -9.47 11.78
N GLY A 473 -17.84 -8.40 11.69
CA GLY A 473 -16.91 -8.18 10.58
C GLY A 473 -15.90 -9.32 10.41
N LEU A 474 -15.26 -9.74 11.52
CA LEU A 474 -14.32 -10.86 11.51
C LEU A 474 -15.01 -12.19 11.18
N SER A 475 -16.22 -12.42 11.70
CA SER A 475 -17.00 -13.64 11.43
C SER A 475 -17.41 -13.73 9.96
N VAL A 476 -17.82 -12.60 9.36
CA VAL A 476 -18.15 -12.50 7.93
C VAL A 476 -16.91 -12.75 7.07
N GLU A 477 -15.75 -12.19 7.43
CA GLU A 477 -14.50 -12.42 6.70
C GLU A 477 -14.07 -13.89 6.75
N ILE A 478 -14.02 -14.50 7.95
CA ILE A 478 -13.68 -15.91 8.10
C ILE A 478 -14.68 -16.79 7.35
N GLY A 479 -15.98 -16.53 7.49
CA GLY A 479 -17.03 -17.24 6.76
C GLY A 479 -16.88 -17.10 5.24
N ALA A 480 -16.57 -15.90 4.74
CA ALA A 480 -16.34 -15.64 3.33
C ALA A 480 -15.11 -16.40 2.80
N LYS A 481 -14.03 -16.50 3.58
CA LYS A 481 -12.85 -17.30 3.21
C LYS A 481 -13.26 -18.75 2.94
N TRP A 482 -14.00 -19.36 3.86
CA TRP A 482 -14.42 -20.76 3.74
C TRP A 482 -15.47 -20.96 2.65
N PHE A 483 -16.37 -19.98 2.45
CA PHE A 483 -17.40 -20.02 1.42
C PHE A 483 -16.84 -19.90 0.00
N PHE A 484 -15.98 -18.90 -0.26
CA PHE A 484 -15.46 -18.63 -1.61
C PHE A 484 -14.25 -19.49 -2.00
N LEU A 485 -13.36 -19.77 -1.05
CA LEU A 485 -12.05 -20.37 -1.32
C LEU A 485 -11.89 -21.77 -0.73
N GLY A 486 -12.64 -22.11 0.31
CA GLY A 486 -12.47 -23.38 1.02
C GLY A 486 -11.06 -23.52 1.61
N ARG A 487 -10.49 -24.73 1.53
CA ARG A 487 -9.08 -24.97 1.87
C ARG A 487 -8.24 -24.95 0.59
N ARG A 488 -7.38 -23.95 0.44
CA ARG A 488 -6.48 -23.82 -0.71
C ARG A 488 -5.57 -25.05 -0.82
N GLN A 489 -5.29 -25.42 -2.05
CA GLN A 489 -4.38 -26.52 -2.38
C GLN A 489 -3.22 -25.97 -3.21
N MET A 490 -2.09 -26.68 -3.15
CA MET A 490 -0.97 -26.41 -4.04
C MET A 490 -1.40 -26.65 -5.50
N GLY A 491 -1.00 -25.77 -6.41
CA GLY A 491 -1.27 -25.95 -7.83
C GLY A 491 -1.36 -24.66 -8.62
N ARG A 492 -1.70 -24.81 -9.90
CA ARG A 492 -1.87 -23.71 -10.84
C ARG A 492 -3.34 -23.37 -11.02
N TYR A 493 -3.66 -22.10 -10.89
CA TYR A 493 -5.01 -21.56 -10.90
C TYR A 493 -5.14 -20.45 -11.93
N ASN A 494 -4.87 -20.78 -13.20
CA ASN A 494 -4.95 -19.79 -14.26
C ASN A 494 -6.39 -19.31 -14.47
N TRP A 495 -6.56 -18.00 -14.73
CA TRP A 495 -7.87 -17.37 -14.91
C TRP A 495 -8.79 -18.04 -15.94
N HIS A 496 -8.27 -18.69 -16.98
CA HIS A 496 -9.09 -19.31 -18.02
C HIS A 496 -9.48 -20.77 -17.68
N GLU A 497 -8.78 -21.39 -16.74
CA GLU A 497 -8.92 -22.81 -16.39
C GLU A 497 -9.68 -22.99 -15.06
N SER A 498 -9.53 -22.05 -14.12
CA SER A 498 -10.08 -22.16 -12.77
C SER A 498 -10.77 -20.88 -12.32
N SER A 499 -11.91 -21.03 -11.62
CA SER A 499 -12.67 -19.94 -10.99
C SER A 499 -12.03 -19.36 -9.73
N TYR A 500 -10.92 -19.95 -9.26
CA TYR A 500 -10.24 -19.55 -8.03
C TYR A 500 -9.93 -18.04 -7.99
N ASN A 501 -9.39 -17.45 -9.05
CA ASN A 501 -9.00 -16.03 -9.02
C ASN A 501 -10.21 -15.08 -8.93
N GLN A 502 -11.33 -15.43 -9.56
CA GLN A 502 -12.57 -14.67 -9.43
C GLN A 502 -13.13 -14.78 -8.02
N ASN A 503 -13.16 -15.99 -7.46
CA ASN A 503 -13.59 -16.20 -6.07
C ASN A 503 -12.67 -15.48 -5.08
N TRP A 504 -11.37 -15.43 -5.37
CA TRP A 504 -10.40 -14.65 -4.61
C TRP A 504 -10.69 -13.16 -4.70
N GLU A 505 -11.04 -12.62 -5.88
CA GLU A 505 -11.43 -11.23 -6.02
C GLU A 505 -12.69 -10.90 -5.20
N LEU A 506 -13.71 -11.77 -5.23
CA LEU A 506 -14.91 -11.64 -4.39
C LEU A 506 -14.58 -11.69 -2.90
N TYR A 507 -13.71 -12.62 -2.48
CA TYR A 507 -13.21 -12.67 -1.11
C TYR A 507 -12.48 -11.38 -0.73
N GLN A 508 -11.58 -10.88 -1.59
CA GLN A 508 -10.85 -9.64 -1.35
C GLN A 508 -11.79 -8.43 -1.21
N LEU A 509 -12.90 -8.40 -1.94
CA LEU A 509 -13.95 -7.41 -1.73
C LEU A 509 -14.53 -7.54 -0.33
N THR A 510 -14.90 -8.75 0.11
CA THR A 510 -15.45 -8.97 1.46
C THR A 510 -14.50 -8.56 2.58
N THR A 511 -13.20 -8.83 2.46
CA THR A 511 -12.20 -8.46 3.48
C THR A 511 -12.13 -6.96 3.77
N LYS A 512 -12.66 -6.09 2.90
CA LYS A 512 -12.73 -4.65 3.19
C LYS A 512 -13.57 -4.32 4.44
N ILE A 513 -14.44 -5.23 4.90
CA ILE A 513 -15.26 -5.06 6.12
C ILE A 513 -14.44 -4.82 7.39
N ARG A 514 -13.18 -5.27 7.41
CA ARG A 514 -12.26 -5.06 8.54
C ARG A 514 -11.60 -3.69 8.55
N LYS A 515 -11.77 -2.88 7.49
CA LYS A 515 -11.16 -1.53 7.40
C LYS A 515 -11.80 -0.59 8.43
N ILE A 516 -10.96 0.18 9.10
CA ILE A 516 -11.33 1.23 10.06
C ILE A 516 -10.52 2.47 9.68
N HIS A 517 -11.13 3.37 8.90
CA HIS A 517 -10.44 4.53 8.32
C HIS A 517 -9.18 4.12 7.54
N ARG A 518 -7.99 4.50 8.05
CA ARG A 518 -6.68 4.20 7.45
C ARG A 518 -6.04 2.91 7.98
N ARG A 519 -6.67 2.26 8.97
CA ARG A 519 -6.19 1.03 9.61
C ARG A 519 -7.13 -0.14 9.33
N SER A 520 -6.70 -1.33 9.71
CA SER A 520 -7.44 -2.58 9.72
C SER A 520 -7.71 -3.01 11.16
N THR A 521 -8.75 -3.79 11.37
CA THR A 521 -8.97 -4.49 12.65
C THR A 521 -7.75 -5.33 13.05
N LEU A 522 -7.03 -5.90 12.06
CA LEU A 522 -5.81 -6.66 12.32
C LEU A 522 -4.70 -5.82 12.94
N ASP A 523 -4.60 -4.52 12.61
CA ASP A 523 -3.56 -3.64 13.17
C ASP A 523 -3.72 -3.44 14.68
N PHE A 524 -4.91 -3.71 15.23
CA PHE A 524 -5.19 -3.57 16.66
C PHE A 524 -4.99 -4.87 17.44
N ILE A 525 -4.95 -6.02 16.76
CA ILE A 525 -4.67 -7.33 17.36
C ILE A 525 -3.31 -7.90 16.95
N ALA A 526 -2.60 -7.20 16.08
CA ALA A 526 -1.22 -7.45 15.68
C ALA A 526 -0.30 -7.58 16.91
N GLY A 527 0.61 -8.55 16.89
CA GLY A 527 1.52 -8.86 18.00
C GLY A 527 0.85 -9.54 19.21
N THR A 528 -0.45 -9.83 19.17
CA THR A 528 -1.18 -10.49 20.27
C THR A 528 -1.55 -11.94 19.93
N PRO A 529 -1.87 -12.80 20.91
CA PRO A 529 -2.35 -14.15 20.63
C PRO A 529 -3.62 -14.22 19.75
N PHE A 530 -4.40 -13.12 19.67
CA PHE A 530 -5.61 -13.07 18.86
C PHE A 530 -5.31 -13.11 17.36
N ILE A 531 -4.16 -12.59 16.90
CA ILE A 531 -3.81 -12.66 15.48
C ILE A 531 -3.44 -14.08 15.06
N ASP A 532 -2.85 -14.86 15.96
CA ASP A 532 -2.60 -16.29 15.74
C ASP A 532 -3.91 -17.05 15.61
N TRP A 533 -4.88 -16.77 16.50
CA TRP A 533 -6.21 -17.37 16.44
C TRP A 533 -6.92 -17.04 15.14
N TYR A 534 -6.81 -15.79 14.69
CA TYR A 534 -7.35 -15.36 13.41
C TYR A 534 -6.74 -16.14 12.24
N PHE A 535 -5.41 -16.28 12.15
CA PHE A 535 -4.78 -17.04 11.07
C PHE A 535 -5.07 -18.54 11.13
N ARG A 536 -5.18 -19.12 12.33
CA ARG A 536 -5.66 -20.50 12.52
C ARG A 536 -7.09 -20.67 12.05
N ALA A 537 -7.98 -19.71 12.32
CA ALA A 537 -9.38 -19.73 11.85
C ALA A 537 -9.48 -19.65 10.31
N LEU A 538 -8.51 -19.01 9.65
CA LEU A 538 -8.39 -19.01 8.20
C LEU A 538 -7.74 -20.29 7.64
N GLY A 539 -7.32 -21.23 8.50
CA GLY A 539 -6.83 -22.56 8.15
C GLY A 539 -5.31 -22.74 8.25
N GLY A 540 -4.57 -21.74 8.75
CA GLY A 540 -3.12 -21.85 8.92
C GLY A 540 -2.70 -22.66 10.14
N SER A 541 -1.50 -23.24 10.06
CA SER A 541 -0.88 -23.96 11.17
C SER A 541 0.10 -23.03 11.87
N VAL A 542 -0.30 -22.45 13.00
CA VAL A 542 0.56 -21.54 13.78
C VAL A 542 0.89 -22.18 15.13
N GLY A 543 2.17 -22.37 15.42
CA GLY A 543 2.69 -22.90 16.68
C GLY A 543 2.44 -21.99 17.89
N ARG A 544 3.06 -22.33 19.02
CA ARG A 544 2.93 -21.63 20.30
C ARG A 544 3.90 -20.45 20.37
N ASN A 545 3.56 -19.45 21.19
CA ASN A 545 4.44 -18.33 21.52
C ASN A 545 4.96 -17.56 20.29
N CYS A 546 4.17 -17.50 19.21
CA CYS A 546 4.50 -16.71 18.04
C CYS A 546 4.21 -15.23 18.28
N CYS A 547 5.03 -14.34 17.71
CA CYS A 547 4.80 -12.90 17.68
C CYS A 547 4.60 -12.46 16.23
N LEU A 548 3.34 -12.45 15.77
CA LEU A 548 3.02 -12.13 14.38
C LEU A 548 2.62 -10.66 14.22
N TYR A 549 3.36 -9.94 13.38
CA TYR A 549 3.10 -8.57 12.94
C TYR A 549 3.01 -7.52 14.06
N PRO A 550 3.91 -7.48 15.07
CA PRO A 550 3.79 -6.54 16.20
C PRO A 550 3.79 -5.06 15.77
N ALA A 551 4.49 -4.71 14.69
CA ALA A 551 4.46 -3.36 14.11
C ALA A 551 3.59 -3.25 12.84
N GLY A 552 2.65 -4.17 12.65
CA GLY A 552 1.75 -4.24 11.49
C GLY A 552 2.27 -5.13 10.37
N GLY A 553 1.47 -5.28 9.32
CA GLY A 553 1.79 -6.08 8.13
C GLY A 553 1.52 -5.33 6.83
N ASP A 554 2.42 -5.47 5.84
CA ASP A 554 2.23 -4.91 4.50
C ASP A 554 2.75 -5.87 3.40
N PRO A 555 1.95 -6.88 3.00
CA PRO A 555 0.63 -7.24 3.52
C PRO A 555 0.72 -8.21 4.71
N TYR A 556 -0.39 -8.38 5.43
CA TYR A 556 -0.62 -9.58 6.25
C TYR A 556 -0.67 -10.85 5.38
N MET A 557 -0.42 -12.01 5.99
CA MET A 557 -0.43 -13.34 5.37
C MET A 557 -1.72 -13.63 4.56
N PRO A 558 -1.69 -13.62 3.21
CA PRO A 558 -2.90 -13.72 2.38
C PRO A 558 -3.44 -15.16 2.23
N GLU A 559 -2.55 -16.16 2.30
CA GLU A 559 -2.86 -17.59 2.21
C GLU A 559 -2.49 -18.36 3.49
N PRO A 560 -3.10 -18.09 4.66
CA PRO A 560 -2.73 -18.78 5.90
C PRO A 560 -2.76 -20.29 5.81
N ASP A 561 -3.69 -20.86 5.05
CA ASP A 561 -3.88 -22.30 4.86
C ASP A 561 -2.75 -23.02 4.11
N LEU A 562 -1.83 -22.27 3.51
CA LEU A 562 -0.62 -22.77 2.87
C LEU A 562 0.66 -22.45 3.67
N VAL A 563 0.53 -21.88 4.87
CA VAL A 563 1.66 -21.56 5.73
C VAL A 563 1.67 -22.44 6.96
N CYS A 564 2.82 -23.08 7.19
CA CYS A 564 3.13 -23.80 8.43
C CYS A 564 4.15 -22.99 9.22
N ILE A 565 3.80 -22.57 10.42
CA ILE A 565 4.63 -21.79 11.35
C ILE A 565 4.87 -22.64 12.61
N GLY A 566 6.14 -22.84 12.95
CA GLY A 566 6.59 -23.53 14.16
C GLY A 566 6.34 -22.74 15.46
N ASP A 567 6.98 -23.16 16.54
CA ASP A 567 6.89 -22.45 17.83
C ASP A 567 7.89 -21.27 17.87
N TYR A 568 7.59 -20.23 18.65
CA TYR A 568 8.48 -19.08 18.88
C TYR A 568 8.88 -18.29 17.62
N VAL A 569 8.05 -18.34 16.57
CA VAL A 569 8.30 -17.57 15.34
C VAL A 569 7.93 -16.10 15.53
N ALA A 570 8.81 -15.22 15.07
CA ALA A 570 8.60 -13.78 15.07
C ALA A 570 8.55 -13.21 13.65
N VAL A 571 7.51 -12.42 13.34
CA VAL A 571 7.31 -11.83 12.01
C VAL A 571 7.04 -10.34 12.17
N ASP A 572 8.04 -9.48 11.96
CA ASP A 572 7.88 -8.02 12.01
C ASP A 572 7.75 -7.45 10.59
N MET A 573 6.58 -6.91 10.25
CA MET A 573 6.32 -6.18 8.99
C MET A 573 6.87 -6.86 7.72
N ALA A 574 6.98 -8.19 7.75
CA ALA A 574 7.49 -9.01 6.66
C ALA A 574 6.34 -9.58 5.84
N SER A 575 6.57 -9.83 4.56
CA SER A 575 5.54 -10.40 3.68
C SER A 575 5.74 -11.90 3.47
N ILE A 576 4.75 -12.69 3.88
CA ILE A 576 4.67 -14.14 3.62
C ILE A 576 3.60 -14.35 2.56
N VAL A 577 3.99 -14.76 1.36
CA VAL A 577 3.08 -14.86 0.20
C VAL A 577 3.25 -16.19 -0.53
N CYS A 578 2.24 -17.05 -0.45
CA CYS A 578 2.27 -18.39 -1.04
C CYS A 578 1.88 -18.43 -2.52
N HIS A 579 1.60 -17.27 -3.12
CA HIS A 579 1.26 -17.17 -4.52
C HIS A 579 2.33 -16.42 -5.33
N LEU A 580 2.50 -16.85 -6.57
CA LEU A 580 3.25 -16.11 -7.57
C LEU A 580 2.39 -15.92 -8.82
N ASN A 581 2.32 -14.67 -9.31
CA ASN A 581 1.66 -14.33 -10.56
C ASN A 581 2.71 -13.89 -11.59
N THR A 582 3.26 -14.87 -12.33
CA THR A 582 4.29 -14.61 -13.34
C THR A 582 3.69 -14.74 -14.73
N LYS A 583 3.68 -13.64 -15.48
CA LYS A 583 3.09 -13.59 -16.83
C LYS A 583 1.64 -14.10 -16.81
N GLY A 584 0.87 -13.68 -15.81
CA GLY A 584 -0.55 -14.03 -15.66
C GLY A 584 -0.83 -15.48 -15.25
N ASN A 585 0.21 -16.30 -15.05
CA ASN A 585 0.06 -17.64 -14.49
C ASN A 585 0.05 -17.53 -12.96
N PHE A 586 -1.04 -17.97 -12.35
CA PHE A 586 -1.21 -17.90 -10.90
C PHE A 586 -0.91 -19.27 -10.30
N GLU A 587 0.14 -19.36 -9.49
CA GLU A 587 0.58 -20.59 -8.85
C GLU A 587 0.53 -20.42 -7.33
N LEU A 588 0.22 -21.51 -6.62
CA LEU A 588 0.20 -21.59 -5.17
C LEU A 588 1.15 -22.69 -4.72
N VAL A 589 2.12 -22.34 -3.87
CA VAL A 589 3.07 -23.27 -3.25
C VAL A 589 3.19 -22.96 -1.75
N PRO A 590 3.10 -23.96 -0.86
CA PRO A 590 3.16 -23.74 0.57
C PRO A 590 4.51 -23.18 1.04
N ILE A 591 4.50 -22.50 2.18
CA ILE A 591 5.68 -21.97 2.88
C ILE A 591 5.78 -22.64 4.25
N ARG A 592 6.99 -23.02 4.66
CA ARG A 592 7.25 -23.61 5.97
C ARG A 592 8.26 -22.77 6.72
N LEU A 593 7.88 -22.31 7.90
CA LEU A 593 8.72 -21.66 8.88
C LEU A 593 8.82 -22.60 10.08
N GLU A 594 10.01 -23.11 10.38
CA GLU A 594 10.21 -23.94 11.57
C GLU A 594 10.24 -23.11 12.86
N SER A 595 10.64 -23.71 13.97
CA SER A 595 10.63 -23.02 15.26
C SER A 595 11.79 -22.02 15.34
N ASN A 596 11.67 -21.01 16.22
CA ASN A 596 12.71 -20.00 16.42
C ASN A 596 13.14 -19.26 15.14
N THR A 597 12.24 -19.12 14.17
CA THR A 597 12.51 -18.35 12.95
C THR A 597 12.10 -16.88 13.12
N THR A 598 12.89 -15.97 12.56
CA THR A 598 12.62 -14.53 12.62
C THR A 598 12.61 -13.92 11.22
N LEU A 599 11.53 -13.20 10.89
CA LEU A 599 11.41 -12.37 9.69
C LEU A 599 11.36 -10.89 10.11
N ARG A 600 12.39 -10.11 9.75
CA ARG A 600 12.47 -8.68 10.11
C ARG A 600 11.76 -7.76 9.12
N ALA A 601 11.63 -6.48 9.52
CA ALA A 601 10.87 -5.47 8.80
C ALA A 601 11.14 -5.43 7.28
N ARG A 602 10.08 -5.43 6.49
CA ARG A 602 10.12 -5.36 5.01
C ARG A 602 10.84 -6.53 4.33
N SER A 603 11.27 -7.56 5.06
CA SER A 603 11.73 -8.81 4.46
C SER A 603 10.58 -9.54 3.77
N ARG A 604 10.92 -10.46 2.88
CA ARG A 604 9.95 -11.21 2.09
C ARG A 604 10.36 -12.64 1.87
N VAL A 605 9.40 -13.54 2.07
CA VAL A 605 9.49 -14.94 1.67
C VAL A 605 8.50 -15.23 0.55
N GLN A 606 8.99 -15.81 -0.55
CA GLN A 606 8.17 -16.22 -1.68
C GLN A 606 7.61 -17.64 -1.51
N GLN A 607 6.68 -18.01 -2.39
CA GLN A 607 6.08 -19.34 -2.42
C GLN A 607 7.15 -20.44 -2.43
N GLY A 608 6.94 -21.54 -1.69
CA GLY A 608 7.87 -22.67 -1.65
C GLY A 608 9.08 -22.51 -0.74
N VAL A 609 9.28 -21.34 -0.11
CA VAL A 609 10.37 -21.16 0.86
C VAL A 609 10.19 -22.09 2.07
N HIS A 610 11.29 -22.71 2.49
CA HIS A 610 11.39 -23.43 3.76
C HIS A 610 12.49 -22.78 4.61
N MET A 611 12.10 -22.16 5.71
CA MET A 611 13.03 -21.67 6.72
C MET A 611 13.19 -22.72 7.81
N GLU A 612 14.40 -23.23 7.98
CA GLU A 612 14.72 -24.18 9.03
C GLU A 612 14.84 -23.51 10.40
N THR A 613 15.06 -24.31 11.44
CA THR A 613 15.09 -23.85 12.83
C THR A 613 16.27 -22.90 13.09
N ASP A 614 16.07 -21.92 13.97
CA ASP A 614 17.08 -20.93 14.36
C ASP A 614 17.61 -20.12 13.16
N THR A 615 16.68 -19.56 12.38
CA THR A 615 17.02 -18.77 11.19
C THR A 615 16.46 -17.35 11.25
N MET A 616 17.19 -16.42 10.65
CA MET A 616 16.78 -15.03 10.57
C MET A 616 16.95 -14.45 9.18
N ILE A 617 15.92 -13.76 8.70
CA ILE A 617 16.01 -12.91 7.51
C ILE A 617 15.96 -11.44 7.95
N LEU A 618 17.01 -10.69 7.61
CA LEU A 618 17.16 -9.28 7.96
C LEU A 618 16.29 -8.36 7.10
N GLU A 619 16.24 -7.10 7.51
CA GLU A 619 15.41 -6.06 6.94
C GLU A 619 15.57 -5.94 5.41
N LYS A 620 14.43 -5.85 4.72
CA LYS A 620 14.32 -5.72 3.25
C LYS A 620 14.89 -6.89 2.43
N SER A 621 15.29 -7.98 3.05
CA SER A 621 15.84 -9.14 2.33
C SER A 621 14.75 -9.97 1.62
N LEU A 622 15.12 -10.70 0.58
CA LEU A 622 14.20 -11.49 -0.26
C LEU A 622 14.66 -12.94 -0.37
N ALA A 623 13.93 -13.86 0.27
CA ALA A 623 14.06 -15.29 0.02
C ALA A 623 13.28 -15.68 -1.24
N LEU A 624 13.97 -16.35 -2.17
CA LEU A 624 13.48 -16.69 -3.49
C LEU A 624 12.58 -17.92 -3.49
N THR A 625 11.83 -18.07 -4.58
CA THR A 625 10.90 -19.18 -4.76
C THR A 625 11.62 -20.53 -4.63
N GLY A 626 11.16 -21.36 -3.68
CA GLY A 626 11.69 -22.71 -3.44
C GLY A 626 13.02 -22.76 -2.66
N GLU A 627 13.50 -21.62 -2.16
CA GLU A 627 14.75 -21.55 -1.39
C GLU A 627 14.60 -22.20 0.00
N VAL A 628 15.68 -22.86 0.44
CA VAL A 628 15.82 -23.34 1.81
C VAL A 628 16.76 -22.39 2.54
N ILE A 629 16.28 -21.78 3.61
CA ILE A 629 17.09 -20.97 4.52
C ILE A 629 17.60 -21.92 5.60
N GLU A 630 18.88 -22.27 5.47
CA GLU A 630 19.54 -23.32 6.25
C GLU A 630 19.56 -22.99 7.75
N SER A 631 19.48 -24.01 8.59
CA SER A 631 19.46 -23.88 10.05
C SER A 631 20.63 -23.06 10.59
N GLN A 632 20.41 -22.39 11.73
CA GLN A 632 21.46 -21.64 12.43
C GLN A 632 22.13 -20.56 11.56
N SER A 633 21.35 -19.80 10.79
CA SER A 633 21.91 -18.79 9.87
C SER A 633 21.13 -17.48 9.83
N ILE A 634 21.84 -16.40 9.48
CA ILE A 634 21.32 -15.06 9.27
C ILE A 634 21.52 -14.68 7.80
N TRP A 635 20.43 -14.25 7.15
CA TRP A 635 20.41 -13.94 5.73
C TRP A 635 20.08 -12.47 5.47
N GLN A 636 20.80 -11.86 4.54
CA GLN A 636 20.61 -10.46 4.13
C GLN A 636 20.68 -10.31 2.61
N GLY A 637 19.92 -9.36 2.07
CA GLY A 637 20.02 -8.93 0.67
C GLY A 637 18.84 -9.35 -0.18
N SER A 638 18.83 -8.89 -1.42
CA SER A 638 17.77 -9.20 -2.38
C SER A 638 18.38 -9.51 -3.75
N PRO A 639 18.57 -10.80 -4.13
CA PRO A 639 18.29 -12.02 -3.35
C PRO A 639 19.07 -12.12 -2.04
N ALA A 640 18.52 -12.83 -1.06
CA ALA A 640 19.16 -13.00 0.24
C ALA A 640 20.33 -13.99 0.15
N GLU A 641 21.42 -13.69 0.82
CA GLU A 641 22.61 -14.55 0.97
C GLU A 641 22.88 -14.72 2.48
N SER A 642 23.44 -15.87 2.88
CA SER A 642 23.85 -16.08 4.28
C SER A 642 25.06 -15.21 4.60
N ILE A 643 24.98 -14.44 5.69
CA ILE A 643 26.01 -13.48 6.11
C ILE A 643 26.65 -13.82 7.45
N ALA A 644 25.99 -14.66 8.27
CA ALA A 644 26.48 -15.07 9.57
C ALA A 644 25.77 -16.33 10.07
N GLU A 645 26.42 -17.02 11.01
CA GLU A 645 25.78 -18.06 11.82
C GLU A 645 24.84 -17.41 12.86
N TYR A 646 23.76 -18.11 13.20
CA TYR A 646 22.82 -17.71 14.22
C TYR A 646 23.31 -18.18 15.59
N ASP A 647 23.71 -17.26 16.47
CA ASP A 647 24.19 -17.57 17.82
C ASP A 647 23.10 -17.33 18.87
N GLU A 648 22.63 -18.40 19.51
CA GLU A 648 21.66 -18.36 20.62
C GLU A 648 22.18 -17.59 21.86
N GLN A 649 23.51 -17.40 22.03
CA GLN A 649 24.10 -16.78 23.22
C GLN A 649 23.77 -15.29 23.43
N PHE A 650 23.08 -14.66 22.47
CA PHE A 650 22.46 -13.34 22.63
C PHE A 650 21.51 -13.23 23.84
N GLU A 651 21.06 -14.37 24.40
CA GLU A 651 20.28 -14.45 25.65
C GLU A 651 20.99 -13.87 26.90
N SER A 652 22.31 -13.71 26.89
CA SER A 652 23.10 -13.47 28.12
C SER A 652 23.74 -12.09 28.25
N GLY A 653 23.06 -11.01 27.87
CA GLY A 653 23.40 -9.65 28.34
C GLY A 653 24.86 -9.20 28.14
N ARG A 654 25.58 -9.73 27.14
CA ARG A 654 26.90 -9.21 26.75
C ARG A 654 26.70 -8.05 25.79
N THR A 655 26.63 -6.85 26.36
CA THR A 655 26.23 -5.63 25.66
C THR A 655 27.32 -4.86 24.91
N ASP A 656 28.61 -5.26 24.87
CA ASP A 656 29.63 -4.26 24.47
C ASP A 656 30.57 -4.56 23.28
N GLU A 657 30.61 -5.75 22.65
CA GLU A 657 31.53 -5.95 21.50
C GLU A 657 30.96 -6.75 20.31
N THR A 658 29.94 -7.61 20.48
CA THR A 658 29.47 -8.49 19.40
C THR A 658 28.44 -7.83 18.46
N LEU A 659 27.63 -6.90 18.96
CA LEU A 659 26.77 -6.05 18.11
C LEU A 659 27.61 -5.19 17.15
N SER A 660 28.81 -4.78 17.57
CA SER A 660 29.78 -4.11 16.69
C SER A 660 30.51 -5.06 15.74
N LEU A 661 30.51 -6.39 15.97
CA LEU A 661 31.18 -7.37 15.11
C LEU A 661 30.31 -7.81 13.92
N LEU A 662 28.97 -7.83 14.06
CA LEU A 662 28.04 -8.05 12.93
C LEU A 662 27.78 -6.77 12.09
N LEU A 663 28.15 -5.59 12.62
CA LEU A 663 27.82 -4.27 12.03
C LEU A 663 29.04 -3.42 11.66
N ARG A 664 30.26 -3.98 11.61
CA ARG A 664 31.40 -3.28 11.01
C ARG A 664 31.31 -3.34 9.48
N PRO A 665 31.40 -2.21 8.76
CA PRO A 665 31.53 -2.18 7.31
C PRO A 665 32.95 -2.58 6.83
N GLU A 666 33.80 -3.13 7.70
CA GLU A 666 35.10 -3.70 7.35
C GLU A 666 34.95 -5.20 7.05
N ILE A 667 34.11 -5.55 6.06
CA ILE A 667 34.28 -6.82 5.34
C ILE A 667 35.13 -6.47 4.12
N ASP A 668 36.45 -6.64 4.26
CA ASP A 668 37.30 -6.79 3.08
C ASP A 668 36.86 -8.07 2.37
N ILE A 669 36.20 -7.88 1.22
CA ILE A 669 35.87 -8.97 0.29
C ILE A 669 37.18 -9.58 -0.18
N VAL A 670 37.43 -10.85 0.17
CA VAL A 670 38.49 -11.68 -0.44
C VAL A 670 37.98 -12.26 -1.76
#